data_AF-A0A674CYW3-F1
#
_entry.id   AF-A0A674CYW3-F1
#
_cell.length_a   1.000
_cell.length_b   1.000
_cell.length_c   1.000
_cell.angle_alpha   90.00
_cell.angle_beta   90.00
_cell.angle_gamma   90.00
#
_symmetry.space_group_name_H-M   'P 1'
#
loop_
_entity.id
_entity.type
_entity.pdbx_description
1 polymer ?
#
loop_
_entity_poly.entity_id
_entity_poly.type
_entity_poly.pdbx_seq_one_letter_code
_entity_poly.pdbx_strand_id
1 'polypeptide(L)'
;AGPGCQTTTSKIAPPRPLINSMLKLTFIHISCVLQSAVLVRKKLTAKEGGGWLSGTLFCTHFRVAFVPQDSPKPDDNADPVLLGDHDVALASIEKVVAVGPSRTKLVTASSSLKFTPEELVLYCRDLRVLCFLFDRLTPDTQAVEITYTIAKTYQPLKPGTVLSFQNAALGSVEMKQFLSNRRRDSHMNWFDSSSDWEQELERTGACGWRVSSVNDRFEMSTSLPKFNVVPQKVLDTELKKTFAHFNEGRIPRWCWRHPRGSDLLRMASFQNNIYHEKDDIRNLELILFGGQSLCVVVELGDEMPSPTDIQLAHTRLRALCLGDISTSVSVPDDKWLSTLESTHWLDYTRCCLRKATEVACLLSGGHLTVVLQEAEDRDMTCVVSSLVQVMCDPHCRTRVGFQGLVQKEWVMAGHRFLSRINYHRDSDKEEAPVFLLFLDCVWQLWVQYPCRFQLTGDFLLALHDSFHLPLFSSFLANCHRERCKRSQNLSQSYTPVNGWRDLVPRGSFPDPSDPPLPPVWDWALQYSSQRREHFTQPVPPPTLPQPLLNGNLNTNPELSDSAPGSVFLLSRGSFSCSTNLLPWRSGGGSGVYRKSHRRGGSSSENLPGLERLLKAWALTELPQGHTTTTAGLQGPLDPYEPLLPLLLGPCVGVWRDCYLRGALHAQAFSHPISLSTQHPVEQLAWEVQQLRDKLALASSPTKTVPAKTQEPRRADSNLNQNTNNSTFLFPASRPPGPVASRTTPPISNLQPRVPPARSRPGHRDSSKHTFLFGHPSSSESRPDQRYLPTPNNNAKLPKSNGPSLGS
;
A
#
# COMPACT_ATOMS: atom_id res chain seq x y z
N ALA A 1 0.22 1.80 -82.69
CA ALA A 1 0.01 0.85 -81.58
C ALA A 1 0.29 1.58 -80.26
N GLY A 2 -0.57 1.42 -79.25
CA GLY A 2 -0.35 1.83 -77.86
C GLY A 2 -0.21 3.34 -77.56
N PRO A 3 -1.27 4.03 -77.09
CA PRO A 3 -1.13 5.28 -76.34
C PRO A 3 -0.76 4.99 -74.87
N GLY A 4 0.27 5.65 -74.36
CA GLY A 4 0.64 5.57 -72.94
C GLY A 4 -0.31 6.39 -72.06
N CYS A 5 -1.22 5.73 -71.37
CA CYS A 5 -2.14 6.39 -70.44
C CYS A 5 -1.46 6.62 -69.08
N GLN A 6 -1.15 7.87 -68.73
CA GLN A 6 -0.70 8.22 -67.38
C GLN A 6 -1.89 8.23 -66.41
N THR A 7 -2.05 7.16 -65.64
CA THR A 7 -3.04 7.11 -64.55
C THR A 7 -2.50 7.80 -63.30
N THR A 8 -3.02 8.99 -63.03
CA THR A 8 -2.82 9.70 -61.75
C THR A 8 -3.46 8.93 -60.60
N THR A 9 -2.67 8.23 -59.79
CA THR A 9 -3.12 7.65 -58.53
C THR A 9 -3.13 8.72 -57.44
N SER A 10 -4.30 9.32 -57.22
CA SER A 10 -4.54 10.23 -56.11
C SER A 10 -4.34 9.51 -54.77
N LYS A 11 -3.24 9.79 -54.07
CA LYS A 11 -3.11 9.48 -52.64
C LYS A 11 -4.16 10.29 -51.88
N ILE A 12 -5.27 9.65 -51.52
CA ILE A 12 -6.24 10.22 -50.57
C ILE A 12 -5.58 10.19 -49.19
N ALA A 13 -4.82 11.24 -48.88
CA ALA A 13 -4.46 11.55 -47.52
C ALA A 13 -5.74 11.97 -46.78
N PRO A 14 -5.93 11.58 -45.50
CA PRO A 14 -7.05 12.07 -44.71
C PRO A 14 -6.98 13.60 -44.61
N PRO A 15 -8.12 14.29 -44.50
CA PRO A 15 -8.17 15.75 -44.47
C PRO A 15 -7.43 16.30 -43.25
N ARG A 16 -6.22 16.84 -43.49
CA ARG A 16 -5.38 17.57 -42.52
C ARG A 16 -6.16 18.52 -41.58
N PRO A 17 -7.18 19.31 -42.00
CA PRO A 17 -7.92 20.16 -41.06
C PRO A 17 -8.67 19.40 -39.94
N LEU A 18 -9.18 18.19 -40.19
CA LEU A 18 -9.86 17.39 -39.15
C LEU A 18 -8.88 16.85 -38.11
N ILE A 19 -7.72 16.37 -38.56
CA ILE A 19 -6.62 15.93 -37.68
C ILE A 19 -6.11 17.11 -36.83
N ASN A 20 -5.93 18.28 -37.43
CA ASN A 20 -5.51 19.49 -36.71
C ASN A 20 -6.54 19.94 -35.66
N SER A 21 -7.85 19.73 -35.90
CA SER A 21 -8.86 19.98 -34.88
C SER A 21 -8.75 18.98 -33.73
N MET A 22 -8.80 17.66 -34.00
CA MET A 22 -8.75 16.63 -32.95
C MET A 22 -7.49 16.66 -32.08
N LEU A 23 -6.35 17.02 -32.67
CA LEU A 23 -5.08 17.15 -31.94
C LEU A 23 -5.05 18.35 -30.99
N LYS A 24 -5.72 19.46 -31.35
CA LYS A 24 -6.00 20.56 -30.38
C LYS A 24 -6.92 20.12 -29.24
N LEU A 25 -7.91 19.24 -29.49
CA LEU A 25 -8.87 18.80 -28.47
C LEU A 25 -8.25 17.99 -27.31
N THR A 26 -6.96 17.65 -27.37
CA THR A 26 -6.30 16.71 -26.44
C THR A 26 -4.93 17.16 -25.95
N PHE A 27 -4.54 18.43 -26.20
CA PHE A 27 -3.18 18.95 -25.99
C PHE A 27 -2.09 18.09 -26.66
N ILE A 28 -2.40 17.40 -27.76
CA ILE A 28 -1.42 16.65 -28.54
C ILE A 28 -0.92 17.59 -29.64
N HIS A 29 0.22 18.25 -29.41
CA HIS A 29 0.81 19.09 -30.46
C HIS A 29 1.19 18.22 -31.67
N ILE A 30 0.87 18.66 -32.89
CA ILE A 30 1.03 17.87 -34.14
C ILE A 30 2.48 17.40 -34.32
N SER A 31 3.45 18.21 -33.89
CA SER A 31 4.88 17.91 -33.92
C SER A 31 5.34 16.79 -32.96
N CYS A 32 4.46 16.32 -32.07
CA CYS A 32 4.76 15.32 -31.04
C CYS A 32 4.14 13.94 -31.32
N VAL A 33 3.34 13.82 -32.40
CA VAL A 33 2.77 12.54 -32.86
C VAL A 33 3.83 11.76 -33.63
N LEU A 34 4.14 10.56 -33.16
CA LEU A 34 5.03 9.61 -33.82
C LEU A 34 4.29 8.77 -34.88
N GLN A 35 3.07 8.33 -34.54
CA GLN A 35 2.22 7.55 -35.43
C GLN A 35 0.75 7.62 -34.99
N SER A 36 -0.18 7.43 -35.93
CA SER A 36 -1.62 7.35 -35.66
C SER A 36 -2.29 6.20 -36.42
N ALA A 37 -3.33 5.60 -35.84
CA ALA A 37 -4.24 4.68 -36.51
C ALA A 37 -5.70 5.13 -36.28
N VAL A 38 -6.44 5.34 -37.37
CA VAL A 38 -7.88 5.70 -37.34
C VAL A 38 -8.75 4.44 -37.28
N LEU A 39 -10.03 4.59 -36.93
CA LEU A 39 -11.02 3.50 -36.90
C LEU A 39 -10.65 2.38 -35.92
N VAL A 40 -10.04 2.77 -34.79
CA VAL A 40 -9.66 1.86 -33.70
C VAL A 40 -10.77 1.82 -32.66
N ARG A 41 -11.07 0.63 -32.13
CA ARG A 41 -12.02 0.43 -31.04
C ARG A 41 -11.31 0.04 -29.75
N LYS A 42 -11.36 0.89 -28.72
CA LYS A 42 -10.90 0.56 -27.37
C LYS A 42 -11.96 -0.32 -26.67
N LYS A 43 -11.54 -1.42 -26.06
CA LYS A 43 -12.41 -2.22 -25.16
C LYS A 43 -12.60 -1.46 -23.86
N LEU A 44 -13.84 -1.27 -23.43
CA LEU A 44 -14.16 -0.62 -22.16
C LEU A 44 -14.22 -1.66 -21.02
N THR A 45 -13.77 -1.26 -19.85
CA THR A 45 -13.91 -2.04 -18.60
C THR A 45 -15.37 -2.08 -18.15
N ALA A 46 -15.71 -3.01 -17.25
CA ALA A 46 -17.06 -3.09 -16.69
C ALA A 46 -17.49 -1.80 -15.95
N LYS A 47 -16.54 -1.09 -15.31
CA LYS A 47 -16.78 0.22 -14.68
C LYS A 47 -17.07 1.33 -15.71
N GLU A 48 -16.50 1.26 -16.90
CA GLU A 48 -16.76 2.18 -18.01
C GLU A 48 -18.04 1.82 -18.80
N GLY A 49 -18.89 0.91 -18.28
CA GLY A 49 -20.11 0.43 -18.94
C GLY A 49 -19.91 -0.76 -19.88
N GLY A 50 -18.67 -1.20 -20.10
CA GLY A 50 -18.32 -2.32 -20.99
C GLY A 50 -18.49 -2.00 -22.48
N GLY A 51 -18.29 -3.01 -23.32
CA GLY A 51 -18.37 -2.87 -24.78
C GLY A 51 -17.14 -2.23 -25.40
N TRP A 52 -17.35 -1.42 -26.44
CA TRP A 52 -16.31 -0.86 -27.31
C TRP A 52 -16.56 0.61 -27.61
N LEU A 53 -15.50 1.41 -27.56
CA LEU A 53 -15.52 2.84 -27.91
C LEU A 53 -14.70 3.06 -29.18
N SER A 54 -15.31 3.63 -30.22
CA SER A 54 -14.65 3.93 -31.50
C SER A 54 -13.89 5.25 -31.46
N GLY A 55 -12.74 5.32 -32.12
CA GLY A 55 -11.89 6.51 -32.10
C GLY A 55 -10.61 6.38 -32.92
N THR A 56 -9.65 7.24 -32.59
CA THR A 56 -8.30 7.26 -33.20
C THR A 56 -7.25 7.04 -32.12
N LEU A 57 -6.31 6.14 -32.39
CA LEU A 57 -5.17 5.83 -31.53
C LEU A 57 -3.94 6.62 -31.99
N PHE A 58 -3.24 7.26 -31.06
CA PHE A 58 -2.02 8.02 -31.31
C PHE A 58 -0.88 7.51 -30.43
N CYS A 59 0.33 7.44 -31.00
CA CYS A 59 1.57 7.26 -30.25
C CYS A 59 2.36 8.57 -30.28
N THR A 60 2.85 9.02 -29.13
CA THR A 60 3.68 10.22 -28.96
C THR A 60 4.98 9.87 -28.23
N HIS A 61 5.88 10.83 -27.99
CA HIS A 61 7.05 10.62 -27.14
C HIS A 61 6.75 10.39 -25.65
N PHE A 62 5.51 10.64 -25.21
CA PHE A 62 5.12 10.58 -23.79
C PHE A 62 4.05 9.51 -23.50
N ARG A 63 3.00 9.45 -24.32
CA ARG A 63 1.80 8.62 -24.11
C ARG A 63 1.34 7.92 -25.39
N VAL A 64 0.66 6.79 -25.20
CA VAL A 64 -0.34 6.31 -26.16
C VAL A 64 -1.66 6.96 -25.77
N ALA A 65 -2.24 7.72 -26.69
CA ALA A 65 -3.49 8.45 -26.46
C ALA A 65 -4.61 7.89 -27.33
N PHE A 66 -5.81 7.78 -26.77
CA PHE A 66 -6.99 7.29 -27.49
C PHE A 66 -8.10 8.33 -27.46
N VAL A 67 -8.43 8.87 -28.65
CA VAL A 67 -9.40 9.96 -28.81
C VAL A 67 -10.71 9.38 -29.34
N PRO A 68 -11.81 9.36 -28.55
CA PRO A 68 -13.11 8.90 -29.01
C PRO A 68 -13.65 9.75 -30.15
N GLN A 69 -14.35 9.11 -31.10
CA GLN A 69 -14.91 9.77 -32.27
C GLN A 69 -15.92 10.87 -31.89
N ASP A 70 -16.78 10.59 -30.90
CA ASP A 70 -17.80 11.51 -30.39
C ASP A 70 -17.35 12.25 -29.12
N SER A 71 -16.04 12.51 -28.98
CA SER A 71 -15.51 13.27 -27.85
C SER A 71 -16.08 14.70 -27.84
N PRO A 72 -16.60 15.19 -26.70
CA PRO A 72 -17.01 16.59 -26.60
C PRO A 72 -15.80 17.48 -26.84
N LYS A 73 -16.01 18.66 -27.45
CA LYS A 73 -14.96 19.67 -27.51
C LYS A 73 -14.56 20.03 -26.07
N PRO A 74 -13.27 20.02 -25.71
CA PRO A 74 -12.84 20.48 -24.40
C PRO A 74 -13.24 21.95 -24.23
N ASP A 75 -13.47 22.33 -22.99
CA ASP A 75 -13.52 23.74 -22.61
C ASP A 75 -12.12 24.32 -22.80
N ASP A 76 -11.99 25.37 -23.62
CA ASP A 76 -10.72 26.08 -23.84
C ASP A 76 -10.17 26.70 -22.52
N ASN A 77 -10.98 26.79 -21.47
CA ASN A 77 -10.60 27.26 -20.13
C ASN A 77 -10.23 26.13 -19.15
N ALA A 78 -10.27 24.86 -19.55
CA ALA A 78 -9.94 23.75 -18.66
C ALA A 78 -8.42 23.63 -18.41
N ASP A 79 -8.05 23.36 -17.15
CA ASP A 79 -6.67 23.01 -16.76
C ASP A 79 -6.11 21.87 -17.65
N PRO A 80 -4.87 21.96 -18.16
CA PRO A 80 -4.27 20.92 -18.97
C PRO A 80 -4.00 19.66 -18.13
N VAL A 81 -4.66 18.56 -18.50
CA VAL A 81 -4.45 17.24 -17.88
C VAL A 81 -3.42 16.43 -18.68
N LEU A 82 -2.42 15.88 -17.99
CA LEU A 82 -1.30 15.15 -18.59
C LEU A 82 -1.75 13.90 -19.37
N LEU A 83 -2.67 13.12 -18.80
CA LEU A 83 -3.24 11.92 -19.41
C LEU A 83 -4.75 12.08 -19.49
N GLY A 84 -5.31 11.93 -20.69
CA GLY A 84 -6.75 11.81 -20.86
C GLY A 84 -7.28 10.50 -20.28
N ASP A 85 -8.61 10.44 -20.11
CA ASP A 85 -9.32 9.33 -19.45
C ASP A 85 -9.09 7.94 -20.07
N HIS A 86 -8.54 7.88 -21.29
CA HIS A 86 -8.27 6.65 -22.04
C HIS A 86 -6.79 6.52 -22.45
N ASP A 87 -5.93 7.40 -21.96
CA ASP A 87 -4.52 7.44 -22.28
C ASP A 87 -3.70 6.55 -21.33
N VAL A 88 -2.52 6.16 -21.80
CA VAL A 88 -1.50 5.50 -20.99
C VAL A 88 -0.13 6.09 -21.30
N ALA A 89 0.61 6.49 -20.26
CA ALA A 89 1.99 6.92 -20.41
C ALA A 89 2.87 5.75 -20.88
N LEU A 90 3.81 6.02 -21.79
CA LEU A 90 4.72 4.99 -22.29
C LEU A 90 5.56 4.36 -21.17
N ALA A 91 5.94 5.13 -20.15
CA ALA A 91 6.67 4.65 -18.98
C ALA A 91 5.89 3.59 -18.17
N SER A 92 4.55 3.62 -18.22
CA SER A 92 3.69 2.65 -17.55
C SER A 92 3.59 1.33 -18.32
N ILE A 93 3.94 1.27 -19.61
CA ILE A 93 3.81 0.04 -20.42
C ILE A 93 4.94 -0.95 -20.07
N GLU A 94 4.57 -2.22 -19.90
CA GLU A 94 5.49 -3.32 -19.64
C GLU A 94 5.62 -4.26 -20.84
N LYS A 95 4.50 -4.64 -21.45
CA LYS A 95 4.44 -5.56 -22.59
C LYS A 95 3.47 -5.04 -23.65
N VAL A 96 3.86 -5.16 -24.91
CA VAL A 96 3.04 -4.85 -26.09
C VAL A 96 2.79 -6.15 -26.83
N VAL A 97 1.53 -6.54 -27.00
CA VAL A 97 1.15 -7.81 -27.64
C VAL A 97 0.27 -7.53 -28.86
N ALA A 98 0.69 -8.07 -30.00
CA ALA A 98 -0.08 -8.09 -31.23
C ALA A 98 -0.83 -9.42 -31.36
N VAL A 99 -2.14 -9.36 -31.53
CA VAL A 99 -3.02 -10.49 -31.79
C VAL A 99 -3.54 -10.38 -33.22
N GLY A 100 -3.49 -11.48 -33.96
CA GLY A 100 -4.09 -11.62 -35.28
C GLY A 100 -4.82 -12.97 -35.39
N PRO A 101 -5.38 -13.30 -36.57
CA PRO A 101 -6.45 -14.30 -36.71
C PRO A 101 -6.13 -15.70 -36.18
N SER A 102 -4.85 -16.05 -36.15
CA SER A 102 -4.36 -17.36 -35.68
C SER A 102 -3.00 -17.28 -34.98
N ARG A 103 -2.56 -16.07 -34.59
CA ARG A 103 -1.21 -15.82 -34.06
C ARG A 103 -1.21 -14.68 -33.07
N THR A 104 -0.59 -14.91 -31.92
CA THR A 104 -0.32 -13.88 -30.92
C THR A 104 1.19 -13.73 -30.76
N LYS A 105 1.67 -12.49 -30.67
CA LYS A 105 3.10 -12.18 -30.57
C LYS A 105 3.36 -11.03 -29.61
N LEU A 106 4.24 -11.27 -28.63
CA LEU A 106 4.91 -10.20 -27.88
C LEU A 106 5.80 -9.39 -28.84
N VAL A 107 5.57 -8.08 -28.91
CA VAL A 107 6.27 -7.16 -29.83
C VAL A 107 7.34 -6.39 -29.08
N THR A 108 8.59 -6.60 -29.48
CA THR A 108 9.78 -5.88 -28.97
C THR A 108 10.30 -4.90 -30.02
N ALA A 109 11.17 -3.97 -29.64
CA ALA A 109 11.84 -3.06 -30.60
C ALA A 109 12.63 -3.79 -31.71
N SER A 110 13.06 -5.03 -31.48
CA SER A 110 13.74 -5.92 -32.43
C SER A 110 12.80 -6.86 -33.20
N SER A 111 11.49 -6.85 -32.93
CA SER A 111 10.52 -7.74 -33.55
C SER A 111 10.07 -7.27 -34.93
N SER A 112 10.07 -8.17 -35.92
CA SER A 112 9.27 -8.01 -37.13
C SER A 112 7.87 -8.62 -36.97
N LEU A 113 6.84 -7.89 -37.38
CA LEU A 113 5.47 -8.42 -37.54
C LEU A 113 5.35 -9.00 -38.95
N LYS A 114 4.91 -10.27 -39.04
CA LYS A 114 4.68 -11.00 -40.30
C LYS A 114 3.18 -11.19 -40.61
N PHE A 115 2.33 -10.42 -39.92
CA PHE A 115 0.88 -10.42 -40.03
C PHE A 115 0.37 -9.04 -39.59
N THR A 116 -0.77 -8.62 -40.12
CA THR A 116 -1.47 -7.42 -39.65
C THR A 116 -2.15 -7.73 -38.31
N PRO A 117 -1.91 -6.96 -37.24
CA PRO A 117 -2.63 -7.16 -35.99
C PRO A 117 -4.10 -6.79 -36.17
N GLU A 118 -5.00 -7.65 -35.69
CA GLU A 118 -6.42 -7.35 -35.54
C GLU A 118 -6.67 -6.69 -34.17
N GLU A 119 -5.95 -7.12 -33.13
CA GLU A 119 -5.99 -6.54 -31.79
C GLU A 119 -4.58 -6.22 -31.27
N LEU A 120 -4.48 -5.10 -30.57
CA LEU A 120 -3.31 -4.62 -29.83
C LEU A 120 -3.62 -4.59 -28.34
N VAL A 121 -2.85 -5.33 -27.55
CA VAL A 121 -2.99 -5.42 -26.10
C VAL A 121 -1.76 -4.81 -25.42
N LEU A 122 -1.99 -3.80 -24.58
CA LEU A 122 -0.95 -3.13 -23.79
C LEU A 122 -1.08 -3.54 -22.32
N TYR A 123 -0.06 -4.18 -21.77
CA TYR A 123 0.04 -4.50 -20.35
C TYR A 123 0.82 -3.42 -19.62
N CYS A 124 0.29 -2.94 -18.51
CA CYS A 124 0.86 -1.80 -17.77
C CYS A 124 1.35 -2.21 -16.38
N ARG A 125 2.44 -1.60 -15.90
CA ARG A 125 3.02 -1.81 -14.56
C ARG A 125 1.98 -1.60 -13.46
N ASP A 126 1.10 -0.62 -13.65
CA ASP A 126 -0.03 -0.29 -12.77
C ASP A 126 -1.23 -1.27 -12.82
N LEU A 127 -1.04 -2.47 -13.38
CA LEU A 127 -2.03 -3.56 -13.46
C LEU A 127 -3.21 -3.29 -14.42
N ARG A 128 -3.18 -2.19 -15.19
CA ARG A 128 -4.10 -1.98 -16.32
C ARG A 128 -3.70 -2.85 -17.52
N VAL A 129 -4.71 -3.31 -18.27
CA VAL A 129 -4.53 -3.86 -19.62
C VAL A 129 -5.49 -3.13 -20.55
N LEU A 130 -4.95 -2.54 -21.61
CA LEU A 130 -5.72 -1.81 -22.60
C LEU A 130 -5.77 -2.63 -23.90
N CYS A 131 -6.97 -2.95 -24.36
CA CYS A 131 -7.21 -3.65 -25.62
C CYS A 131 -7.75 -2.69 -26.68
N PHE A 132 -7.13 -2.70 -27.85
CA PHE A 132 -7.51 -1.92 -29.02
C PHE A 132 -7.72 -2.85 -30.20
N LEU A 133 -8.93 -2.91 -30.72
CA LEU A 133 -9.29 -3.67 -31.91
C LEU A 133 -9.20 -2.74 -33.12
N PHE A 134 -8.41 -3.11 -34.13
CA PHE A 134 -8.37 -2.42 -35.41
C PHE A 134 -9.59 -2.86 -36.22
N ASP A 135 -10.42 -1.90 -36.66
CA ASP A 135 -11.54 -2.24 -37.53
C ASP A 135 -11.04 -2.72 -38.90
N ARG A 136 -11.84 -3.49 -39.65
CA ARG A 136 -11.50 -3.97 -41.01
C ARG A 136 -11.28 -2.84 -42.01
N LEU A 137 -11.74 -1.64 -41.70
CA LEU A 137 -11.51 -0.41 -42.47
C LEU A 137 -10.22 0.33 -42.06
N THR A 138 -9.54 -0.09 -40.99
CA THR A 138 -8.22 0.43 -40.61
C THR A 138 -7.19 -0.02 -41.65
N PRO A 139 -6.37 0.87 -42.22
CA PRO A 139 -5.31 0.44 -43.12
C PRO A 139 -4.28 -0.44 -42.40
N ASP A 140 -4.00 -1.64 -42.94
CA ASP A 140 -3.00 -2.59 -42.42
C ASP A 140 -1.66 -1.94 -42.07
N THR A 141 -1.21 -1.00 -42.91
CA THR A 141 0.03 -0.24 -42.69
C THR A 141 -0.02 0.55 -41.38
N GLN A 142 -1.13 1.24 -41.09
CA GLN A 142 -1.29 1.99 -39.84
C GLN A 142 -1.29 1.05 -38.62
N ALA A 143 -2.00 -0.09 -38.70
CA ALA A 143 -2.09 -1.05 -37.60
C ALA A 143 -0.72 -1.69 -37.27
N VAL A 144 0.07 -2.05 -38.28
CA VAL A 144 1.44 -2.56 -38.11
C VAL A 144 2.39 -1.47 -37.61
N GLU A 145 2.38 -0.29 -38.24
CA GLU A 145 3.28 0.81 -37.91
C GLU A 145 3.03 1.36 -36.49
N ILE A 146 1.77 1.53 -36.05
CA ILE A 146 1.50 2.03 -34.70
C ILE A 146 1.91 1.02 -33.64
N THR A 147 1.63 -0.27 -33.87
CA THR A 147 2.03 -1.36 -32.97
C THR A 147 3.55 -1.41 -32.81
N TYR A 148 4.30 -1.35 -33.92
CA TYR A 148 5.76 -1.32 -33.89
C TYR A 148 6.32 -0.03 -33.28
N THR A 149 5.70 1.12 -33.55
CA THR A 149 6.12 2.42 -32.99
C THR A 149 5.93 2.46 -31.48
N ILE A 150 4.79 1.99 -30.96
CA ILE A 150 4.58 1.83 -29.52
C ILE A 150 5.66 0.88 -28.96
N ALA A 151 5.82 -0.31 -29.55
CA ALA A 151 6.80 -1.33 -29.12
C ALA A 151 8.26 -0.81 -29.09
N LYS A 152 8.62 0.09 -30.00
CA LYS A 152 9.95 0.73 -30.06
C LYS A 152 10.12 1.87 -29.05
N THR A 153 9.05 2.61 -28.73
CA THR A 153 9.13 3.84 -27.93
C THR A 153 8.93 3.60 -26.44
N TYR A 154 8.17 2.56 -26.02
CA TYR A 154 7.95 2.24 -24.61
C TYR A 154 9.16 1.63 -23.88
N GLN A 155 10.25 1.37 -24.59
CA GLN A 155 11.42 0.64 -24.08
C GLN A 155 11.92 1.20 -22.74
N PRO A 156 12.43 0.36 -21.82
CA PRO A 156 12.76 0.77 -20.46
C PRO A 156 13.56 2.06 -20.41
N LEU A 157 13.12 3.01 -19.58
CA LEU A 157 13.68 4.35 -19.50
C LEU A 157 15.11 4.26 -18.97
N LYS A 158 16.10 4.26 -19.86
CA LYS A 158 17.51 4.38 -19.46
C LYS A 158 17.72 5.70 -18.68
N PRO A 159 18.70 5.79 -17.76
CA PRO A 159 18.90 6.98 -16.92
C PRO A 159 18.90 8.32 -17.67
N GLY A 160 19.54 8.39 -18.85
CA GLY A 160 19.54 9.60 -19.69
C GLY A 160 18.22 9.94 -20.39
N THR A 161 17.29 8.98 -20.53
CA THR A 161 16.01 9.16 -21.27
C THR A 161 14.84 9.61 -20.38
N VAL A 162 15.00 9.60 -19.06
CA VAL A 162 13.98 10.14 -18.14
C VAL A 162 13.78 11.65 -18.38
N LEU A 163 14.85 12.41 -18.65
CA LEU A 163 14.73 13.84 -18.98
C LEU A 163 13.98 14.06 -20.31
N SER A 164 14.24 13.25 -21.34
CA SER A 164 13.48 13.35 -22.60
C SER A 164 12.00 13.00 -22.43
N PHE A 165 11.65 12.06 -21.55
CA PHE A 165 10.26 11.75 -21.21
C PHE A 165 9.60 12.89 -20.44
N GLN A 166 10.30 13.49 -19.47
CA GLN A 166 9.84 14.66 -18.72
C GLN A 166 9.62 15.86 -19.64
N ASN A 167 10.55 16.12 -20.56
CA ASN A 167 10.42 17.19 -21.57
C ASN A 167 9.29 16.91 -22.58
N ALA A 168 9.02 15.65 -22.94
CA ALA A 168 7.89 15.30 -23.80
C ALA A 168 6.52 15.49 -23.12
N ALA A 169 6.46 15.43 -21.79
CA ALA A 169 5.24 15.62 -21.00
C ALA A 169 5.02 17.07 -20.55
N LEU A 170 6.09 17.75 -20.12
CA LEU A 170 6.06 19.03 -19.42
C LEU A 170 6.73 20.18 -20.20
N GLY A 171 7.34 19.89 -21.35
CA GLY A 171 8.19 20.83 -22.08
C GLY A 171 7.48 21.75 -23.06
N SER A 172 6.16 21.64 -23.27
CA SER A 172 5.43 22.59 -24.12
C SER A 172 5.36 23.97 -23.46
N VAL A 173 5.28 25.03 -24.27
CA VAL A 173 5.29 26.41 -23.76
C VAL A 173 4.09 26.66 -22.85
N GLU A 174 2.92 26.12 -23.24
CA GLU A 174 1.67 26.22 -22.50
C GLU A 174 1.78 25.51 -21.14
N MET A 175 2.36 24.30 -21.11
CA MET A 175 2.52 23.54 -19.86
C MET A 175 3.56 24.20 -18.94
N LYS A 176 4.69 24.69 -19.48
CA LYS A 176 5.67 25.44 -18.69
C LYS A 176 5.05 26.71 -18.09
N GLN A 177 4.31 27.49 -18.87
CA GLN A 177 3.62 28.70 -18.40
C GLN A 177 2.55 28.37 -17.34
N PHE A 178 1.80 27.27 -17.53
CA PHE A 178 0.84 26.78 -16.54
C PHE A 178 1.52 26.38 -15.22
N LEU A 179 2.62 25.62 -15.28
CA LEU A 179 3.39 25.21 -14.11
C LEU A 179 4.03 26.38 -13.37
N SER A 180 4.57 27.38 -14.08
CA SER A 180 5.15 28.58 -13.45
C SER A 180 4.11 29.43 -12.69
N ASN A 181 2.84 29.37 -13.09
CA ASN A 181 1.75 30.08 -12.41
C ASN A 181 1.12 29.26 -11.26
N ARG A 182 1.39 27.96 -11.16
CA ARG A 182 0.88 27.10 -10.09
C ARG A 182 1.52 27.43 -8.75
N ARG A 183 0.68 27.53 -7.71
CA ARG A 183 1.12 27.58 -6.31
C ARG A 183 0.94 26.22 -5.67
N ARG A 184 1.85 25.83 -4.78
CA ARG A 184 1.68 24.65 -3.91
C ARG A 184 0.42 24.81 -3.07
N ASP A 185 -0.27 23.70 -2.80
CA ASP A 185 -1.41 23.69 -1.87
C ASP A 185 -0.95 24.14 -0.48
N SER A 186 -1.52 25.25 -0.01
CA SER A 186 -1.24 25.87 1.29
C SER A 186 -1.90 25.16 2.47
N HIS A 187 -2.87 24.28 2.22
CA HIS A 187 -3.51 23.48 3.26
C HIS A 187 -2.71 22.21 3.58
N MET A 188 -1.82 21.77 2.69
CA MET A 188 -0.98 20.58 2.88
C MET A 188 0.32 20.93 3.61
N ASN A 189 0.67 20.14 4.63
CA ASN A 189 1.98 20.23 5.27
C ASN A 189 3.04 19.54 4.39
N TRP A 190 4.08 20.30 3.98
CA TRP A 190 5.11 19.84 3.05
C TRP A 190 6.34 19.22 3.73
N PHE A 191 6.54 19.47 5.02
CA PHE A 191 7.70 19.03 5.82
C PHE A 191 9.08 19.45 5.25
N ASP A 192 9.13 20.49 4.41
CA ASP A 192 10.33 21.00 3.74
C ASP A 192 11.08 22.06 4.60
N SER A 193 10.43 22.65 5.60
CA SER A 193 10.94 23.72 6.48
C SER A 193 10.78 23.41 7.98
N SER A 194 11.49 24.11 8.88
CA SER A 194 11.34 23.91 10.33
C SER A 194 9.89 24.15 10.82
N SER A 195 9.25 25.20 10.31
CA SER A 195 7.88 25.57 10.67
C SER A 195 6.85 24.50 10.30
N ASP A 196 7.07 23.77 9.20
CA ASP A 196 6.22 22.63 8.81
C ASP A 196 6.24 21.53 9.89
N TRP A 197 7.41 21.24 10.45
CA TRP A 197 7.55 20.25 11.54
C TRP A 197 7.00 20.80 12.87
N GLU A 198 7.21 22.08 13.17
CA GLU A 198 6.64 22.74 14.36
C GLU A 198 5.10 22.70 14.37
N GLN A 199 4.45 22.96 13.23
CA GLN A 199 3.00 22.86 13.09
C GLN A 199 2.47 21.44 13.35
N GLU A 200 3.19 20.39 12.94
CA GLU A 200 2.81 19.00 13.22
C GLU A 200 3.02 18.63 14.70
N LEU A 201 4.04 19.19 15.36
CA LEU A 201 4.24 19.05 16.81
C LEU A 201 3.12 19.74 17.60
N GLU A 202 2.70 20.94 17.17
CA GLU A 202 1.57 21.67 17.78
C GLU A 202 0.26 20.89 17.59
N ARG A 203 -0.04 20.45 16.36
CA ARG A 203 -1.24 19.63 16.04
C ARG A 203 -1.35 18.36 16.89
N THR A 204 -0.23 17.75 17.24
CA THR A 204 -0.16 16.49 18.01
C THR A 204 0.12 16.69 19.51
N GLY A 205 0.21 17.94 19.99
CA GLY A 205 0.49 18.25 21.40
C GLY A 205 1.87 17.77 21.87
N ALA A 206 2.86 17.68 20.98
CA ALA A 206 4.15 17.05 21.22
C ALA A 206 5.19 17.95 21.93
N CYS A 207 4.77 18.65 23.00
CA CYS A 207 5.56 19.68 23.70
C CYS A 207 6.89 19.21 24.34
N GLY A 208 7.15 17.90 24.42
CA GLY A 208 8.43 17.34 24.87
C GLY A 208 9.51 17.26 23.78
N TRP A 209 9.18 17.63 22.54
CA TRP A 209 10.01 17.45 21.35
C TRP A 209 10.31 18.79 20.67
N ARG A 210 11.46 18.86 20.00
CA ARG A 210 11.90 20.01 19.21
C ARG A 210 12.32 19.60 17.82
N VAL A 211 12.23 20.54 16.88
CA VAL A 211 12.90 20.42 15.59
C VAL A 211 14.41 20.68 15.78
N SER A 212 15.23 19.86 15.12
CA SER A 212 16.68 20.00 15.04
C SER A 212 17.10 20.17 13.58
N SER A 213 17.90 21.19 13.31
CA SER A 213 18.54 21.44 12.01
C SER A 213 19.94 20.82 11.91
N VAL A 214 20.31 19.89 12.80
CA VAL A 214 21.65 19.27 12.84
C VAL A 214 22.07 18.58 11.53
N ASN A 215 21.10 18.24 10.67
CA ASN A 215 21.31 17.56 9.39
C ASN A 215 20.95 18.44 8.18
N ASP A 216 20.89 19.78 8.32
CA ASP A 216 20.53 20.73 7.25
C ASP A 216 21.34 20.57 5.94
N ARG A 217 22.60 20.14 6.08
CA ARG A 217 23.56 19.85 5.00
C ARG A 217 23.68 18.38 4.62
N PHE A 218 22.92 17.49 5.28
CA PHE A 218 22.99 16.03 5.14
C PHE A 218 24.36 15.43 5.51
N GLU A 219 25.10 16.09 6.40
CA GLU A 219 26.42 15.66 6.87
C GLU A 219 26.34 14.52 7.91
N MET A 220 25.26 14.46 8.69
CA MET A 220 25.08 13.48 9.76
C MET A 220 24.42 12.18 9.26
N SER A 221 23.43 12.31 8.37
CA SER A 221 22.86 11.22 7.60
C SER A 221 22.47 11.69 6.21
N THR A 222 22.95 10.97 5.20
CA THR A 222 22.64 11.29 3.80
C THR A 222 21.25 10.82 3.36
N SER A 223 20.58 9.98 4.16
CA SER A 223 19.25 9.43 3.88
C SER A 223 18.11 10.05 4.69
N LEU A 224 18.40 10.70 5.83
CA LEU A 224 17.43 11.47 6.60
C LEU A 224 17.10 12.85 5.97
N PRO A 225 15.98 13.48 6.35
CA PRO A 225 15.69 14.87 6.01
C PRO A 225 16.64 15.86 6.70
N LYS A 226 16.55 17.13 6.27
CA LYS A 226 17.31 18.26 6.86
C LYS A 226 16.95 18.49 8.33
N PHE A 227 15.65 18.45 8.61
CA PHE A 227 15.06 18.69 9.91
C PHE A 227 14.62 17.35 10.49
N ASN A 228 15.02 17.09 11.74
CA ASN A 228 14.63 15.88 12.47
C ASN A 228 14.03 16.29 13.81
N VAL A 229 13.00 15.58 14.26
CA VAL A 229 12.38 15.84 15.57
C VAL A 229 13.04 14.96 16.64
N VAL A 230 13.54 15.61 17.68
CA VAL A 230 14.31 15.02 18.78
C VAL A 230 13.85 15.58 20.13
N PRO A 231 14.19 14.95 21.28
CA PRO A 231 13.69 15.42 22.57
C PRO A 231 14.21 16.82 22.90
N GLN A 232 13.36 17.67 23.49
CA GLN A 232 13.67 19.06 23.81
C GLN A 232 14.95 19.24 24.64
N LYS A 233 15.27 18.25 25.49
CA LYS A 233 16.40 18.24 26.42
C LYS A 233 17.75 17.90 25.80
N VAL A 234 17.78 17.28 24.62
CA VAL A 234 19.02 16.85 23.96
C VAL A 234 19.52 17.99 23.07
N LEU A 235 20.79 18.38 23.18
CA LEU A 235 21.38 19.44 22.36
C LEU A 235 21.93 18.92 21.02
N ASP A 236 21.95 19.75 19.98
CA ASP A 236 22.50 19.37 18.67
C ASP A 236 23.97 18.93 18.75
N THR A 237 24.75 19.49 19.68
CA THR A 237 26.15 19.11 19.93
C THR A 237 26.31 17.70 20.48
N GLU A 238 25.39 17.27 21.35
CA GLU A 238 25.34 15.89 21.86
C GLU A 238 24.85 14.93 20.76
N LEU A 239 23.81 15.35 20.05
CA LEU A 239 23.14 14.58 19.01
C LEU A 239 24.07 14.19 17.85
N LYS A 240 25.04 15.04 17.48
CA LYS A 240 26.03 14.76 16.42
C LYS A 240 26.78 13.45 16.63
N LYS A 241 27.17 13.13 17.88
CA LYS A 241 27.83 11.86 18.20
C LYS A 241 26.87 10.67 18.00
N THR A 242 25.60 10.85 18.36
CA THR A 242 24.57 9.81 18.30
C THR A 242 24.43 9.18 16.91
N PHE A 243 24.53 9.97 15.84
CA PHE A 243 24.39 9.49 14.46
C PHE A 243 25.34 8.33 14.12
N ALA A 244 26.58 8.35 14.63
CA ALA A 244 27.56 7.31 14.32
C ALA A 244 27.11 5.90 14.77
N HIS A 245 26.27 5.80 15.80
CA HIS A 245 25.85 4.51 16.36
C HIS A 245 24.76 3.77 15.58
N PHE A 246 24.14 4.38 14.56
CA PHE A 246 23.00 3.82 13.83
C PHE A 246 23.31 3.60 12.35
N ASN A 247 22.76 2.54 11.75
CA ASN A 247 22.91 2.29 10.31
C ASN A 247 22.42 3.48 9.48
N GLU A 248 23.19 3.86 8.45
CA GLU A 248 23.02 5.09 7.66
C GLU A 248 22.93 6.42 8.46
N GLY A 249 23.29 6.43 9.75
CA GLY A 249 23.08 7.58 10.64
C GLY A 249 21.61 7.76 11.07
N ARG A 250 20.76 6.74 10.97
CA ARG A 250 19.31 6.90 11.17
C ARG A 250 18.93 6.71 12.64
N ILE A 251 19.23 7.76 13.42
CA ILE A 251 18.92 7.90 14.84
C ILE A 251 17.42 7.74 15.16
N PRO A 252 17.04 7.45 16.41
CA PRO A 252 15.65 7.48 16.83
C PRO A 252 15.08 8.89 16.67
N ARG A 253 14.03 8.97 15.84
CA ARG A 253 13.35 10.20 15.46
C ARG A 253 11.85 10.09 15.77
N TRP A 254 11.28 11.16 16.30
CA TRP A 254 9.85 11.22 16.55
C TRP A 254 9.05 11.23 15.25
N CYS A 255 7.91 10.57 15.27
CA CYS A 255 7.01 10.39 14.13
C CYS A 255 5.61 10.91 14.44
N TRP A 256 5.09 10.57 15.63
CA TRP A 256 3.75 10.95 16.07
C TRP A 256 3.61 10.85 17.60
N ARG A 257 2.67 11.59 18.20
CA ARG A 257 2.25 11.46 19.60
C ARG A 257 0.79 11.03 19.65
N HIS A 258 0.50 10.01 20.46
CA HIS A 258 -0.88 9.63 20.79
C HIS A 258 -1.48 10.66 21.75
N PRO A 259 -2.77 11.05 21.64
CA PRO A 259 -3.41 12.02 22.54
C PRO A 259 -3.33 11.65 24.03
N ARG A 260 -3.28 10.33 24.34
CA ARG A 260 -3.03 9.79 25.69
C ARG A 260 -1.56 9.88 26.16
N GLY A 261 -0.72 10.66 25.47
CA GLY A 261 0.62 11.06 25.91
C GLY A 261 1.79 10.21 25.39
N SER A 262 1.54 9.02 24.84
CA SER A 262 2.58 8.11 24.29
C SER A 262 3.25 8.65 23.03
N ASP A 263 4.52 8.29 22.82
CA ASP A 263 5.32 8.71 21.68
C ASP A 263 5.63 7.55 20.73
N LEU A 264 5.49 7.76 19.42
CA LEU A 264 5.94 6.84 18.37
C LEU A 264 7.21 7.37 17.72
N LEU A 265 8.26 6.56 17.75
CA LEU A 265 9.56 6.80 17.14
C LEU A 265 9.88 5.73 16.10
N ARG A 266 10.84 6.06 15.22
CA ARG A 266 11.48 5.14 14.28
C ARG A 266 12.99 5.26 14.38
N MET A 267 13.72 4.15 14.27
CA MET A 267 15.18 4.12 14.20
C MET A 267 15.67 2.98 13.31
N ALA A 268 16.88 3.13 12.75
CA ALA A 268 17.58 1.97 12.21
C ALA A 268 18.16 1.09 13.33
N SER A 269 18.67 -0.10 12.99
CA SER A 269 19.45 -0.90 13.93
C SER A 269 20.80 -0.23 14.24
N PHE A 270 21.38 -0.60 15.38
CA PHE A 270 22.72 -0.17 15.75
C PHE A 270 23.78 -0.67 14.76
N GLN A 271 24.83 0.13 14.55
CA GLN A 271 26.04 -0.33 13.86
C GLN A 271 26.82 -1.29 14.75
N ASN A 272 27.27 -2.40 14.18
CA ASN A 272 28.13 -3.35 14.87
C ASN A 272 29.53 -2.75 15.13
N ASN A 273 30.15 -3.18 16.24
CA ASN A 273 31.55 -2.88 16.59
C ASN A 273 31.89 -1.43 16.97
N ILE A 274 30.90 -0.62 17.38
CA ILE A 274 31.16 0.73 17.93
C ILE A 274 31.25 0.65 19.46
N TYR A 275 32.33 1.18 20.03
CA TYR A 275 32.44 1.40 21.47
C TYR A 275 31.60 2.61 21.87
N HIS A 276 30.78 2.48 22.91
CA HIS A 276 29.94 3.55 23.43
C HIS A 276 30.62 4.19 24.65
N GLU A 277 30.95 5.49 24.59
CA GLU A 277 31.43 6.21 25.77
C GLU A 277 30.28 6.41 26.77
N LYS A 278 30.58 6.60 28.06
CA LYS A 278 29.55 6.77 29.11
C LYS A 278 28.60 7.94 28.84
N ASP A 279 29.09 9.01 28.21
CA ASP A 279 28.26 10.16 27.83
C ASP A 279 27.39 9.87 26.61
N ASP A 280 27.86 9.07 25.66
CA ASP A 280 27.07 8.65 24.49
C ASP A 280 25.91 7.75 24.92
N ILE A 281 26.15 6.84 25.87
CA ILE A 281 25.13 6.00 26.52
C ILE A 281 23.98 6.83 27.08
N ARG A 282 24.31 7.87 27.87
CA ARG A 282 23.32 8.79 28.44
C ARG A 282 22.50 9.49 27.35
N ASN A 283 23.16 9.95 26.29
CA ASN A 283 22.50 10.65 25.18
C ASN A 283 21.59 9.71 24.36
N LEU A 284 22.06 8.49 24.08
CA LEU A 284 21.30 7.46 23.39
C LEU A 284 20.02 7.09 24.17
N GLU A 285 20.14 6.95 25.50
CA GLU A 285 18.99 6.71 26.37
C GLU A 285 18.02 7.91 26.38
N LEU A 286 18.50 9.15 26.54
CA LEU A 286 17.64 10.35 26.45
C LEU A 286 16.87 10.44 25.12
N ILE A 287 17.48 10.02 24.01
CA ILE A 287 16.86 10.01 22.69
C ILE A 287 15.80 8.90 22.54
N LEU A 288 16.08 7.70 23.06
CA LEU A 288 15.16 6.56 23.03
C LEU A 288 13.94 6.74 23.96
N PHE A 289 14.15 7.31 25.14
CA PHE A 289 13.08 7.59 26.10
C PHE A 289 12.27 8.83 25.74
N GLY A 290 12.93 9.86 25.22
CA GLY A 290 12.33 11.16 24.94
C GLY A 290 11.84 11.86 26.21
N GLY A 291 10.52 11.85 26.41
CA GLY A 291 9.87 12.37 27.62
C GLY A 291 9.48 11.32 28.67
N GLN A 292 9.53 10.02 28.33
CA GLN A 292 8.90 8.95 29.10
C GLN A 292 9.91 8.17 29.96
N SER A 293 9.44 7.46 30.98
CA SER A 293 10.27 6.54 31.79
C SER A 293 10.27 5.10 31.26
N LEU A 294 9.36 4.79 30.33
CA LEU A 294 9.16 3.46 29.75
C LEU A 294 9.36 3.51 28.22
N CYS A 295 10.19 2.62 27.71
CA CYS A 295 10.45 2.47 26.28
C CYS A 295 10.21 1.02 25.83
N VAL A 296 9.49 0.83 24.72
CA VAL A 296 9.29 -0.46 24.05
C VAL A 296 9.90 -0.37 22.65
N VAL A 297 10.99 -1.11 22.42
CA VAL A 297 11.54 -1.30 21.07
C VAL A 297 10.75 -2.44 20.40
N VAL A 298 10.24 -2.20 19.20
CA VAL A 298 9.50 -3.18 18.40
C VAL A 298 10.36 -3.53 17.20
N GLU A 299 10.83 -4.78 17.18
CA GLU A 299 11.70 -5.29 16.12
C GLU A 299 10.86 -5.73 14.93
N LEU A 300 11.17 -5.20 13.74
CA LEU A 300 10.45 -5.53 12.50
C LEU A 300 11.21 -6.52 11.61
N GLY A 301 12.54 -6.66 11.78
CA GLY A 301 13.42 -7.35 10.84
C GLY A 301 13.07 -8.81 10.54
N ASP A 302 12.80 -9.60 11.59
CA ASP A 302 12.54 -11.05 11.49
C ASP A 302 11.04 -11.41 11.55
N GLU A 303 10.16 -10.42 11.69
CA GLU A 303 8.69 -10.58 11.77
C GLU A 303 7.97 -10.13 10.50
N MET A 304 8.52 -9.15 9.80
CA MET A 304 7.91 -8.52 8.64
C MET A 304 8.50 -9.10 7.33
N PRO A 305 7.73 -9.13 6.23
CA PRO A 305 8.24 -9.63 4.95
C PRO A 305 9.36 -8.73 4.41
N SER A 306 10.41 -9.34 3.88
CA SER A 306 11.50 -8.60 3.24
C SER A 306 11.03 -7.96 1.91
N PRO A 307 11.70 -6.91 1.40
CA PRO A 307 11.40 -6.36 0.08
C PRO A 307 11.39 -7.45 -1.03
N THR A 308 12.30 -8.42 -0.95
CA THR A 308 12.36 -9.57 -1.86
C THR A 308 11.15 -10.49 -1.77
N ASP A 309 10.62 -10.74 -0.57
CA ASP A 309 9.40 -11.54 -0.38
C ASP A 309 8.18 -10.84 -0.98
N ILE A 310 8.07 -9.52 -0.76
CA ILE A 310 6.98 -8.69 -1.27
C ILE A 310 7.00 -8.64 -2.80
N GLN A 311 8.18 -8.53 -3.42
CA GLN A 311 8.32 -8.59 -4.88
C GLN A 311 7.92 -9.95 -5.46
N LEU A 312 8.32 -11.05 -4.81
CA LEU A 312 7.91 -12.40 -5.22
C LEU A 312 6.39 -12.59 -5.10
N ALA A 313 5.80 -12.17 -3.98
CA ALA A 313 4.36 -12.25 -3.75
C ALA A 313 3.57 -11.42 -4.78
N HIS A 314 3.98 -10.18 -5.03
CA HIS A 314 3.38 -9.33 -6.05
C HIS A 314 3.53 -9.91 -7.45
N THR A 315 4.69 -10.47 -7.79
CA THR A 315 4.91 -11.11 -9.11
C THR A 315 3.96 -12.28 -9.33
N ARG A 316 3.74 -13.12 -8.30
CA ARG A 316 2.75 -14.21 -8.34
C ARG A 316 1.32 -13.69 -8.45
N LEU A 317 0.95 -12.67 -7.67
CA LEU A 317 -0.37 -12.04 -7.72
C LEU A 317 -0.65 -11.41 -9.09
N ARG A 318 0.32 -10.71 -9.66
CA ARG A 318 0.27 -10.10 -11.00
C ARG A 318 0.09 -11.16 -12.09
N ALA A 319 0.84 -12.26 -12.02
CA ALA A 319 0.73 -13.37 -12.97
C ALA A 319 -0.65 -14.05 -12.87
N LEU A 320 -1.18 -14.24 -11.66
CA LEU A 320 -2.54 -14.75 -11.43
C LEU A 320 -3.59 -13.80 -12.01
N CYS A 321 -3.54 -12.52 -11.68
CA CYS A 321 -4.58 -11.54 -12.02
C CYS A 321 -4.62 -11.16 -13.51
N LEU A 322 -3.47 -10.97 -14.15
CA LEU A 322 -3.40 -10.53 -15.55
C LEU A 322 -3.35 -11.70 -16.55
N GLY A 323 -2.94 -12.88 -16.10
CA GLY A 323 -2.57 -14.00 -16.95
C GLY A 323 -1.35 -13.70 -17.84
N ASP A 324 -0.93 -14.69 -18.62
CA ASP A 324 -0.02 -14.47 -19.75
C ASP A 324 -0.75 -14.90 -21.02
N ILE A 325 -1.11 -13.95 -21.89
CA ILE A 325 -1.80 -14.24 -23.17
C ILE A 325 -0.98 -15.18 -24.08
N SER A 326 0.34 -15.33 -23.86
CA SER A 326 1.16 -16.30 -24.59
C SER A 326 1.01 -17.74 -24.09
N THR A 327 0.46 -17.96 -22.89
CA THR A 327 0.11 -19.28 -22.36
C THR A 327 -1.41 -19.41 -22.31
N SER A 328 -1.97 -20.29 -23.15
CA SER A 328 -3.43 -20.47 -23.33
C SER A 328 -4.12 -21.21 -22.17
N VAL A 329 -3.67 -21.00 -20.93
CA VAL A 329 -4.13 -21.70 -19.72
C VAL A 329 -4.42 -20.66 -18.63
N SER A 330 -5.68 -20.23 -18.55
CA SER A 330 -6.18 -19.54 -17.37
C SER A 330 -6.15 -20.50 -16.16
N VAL A 331 -5.90 -19.96 -14.96
CA VAL A 331 -6.05 -20.73 -13.73
C VAL A 331 -7.52 -21.17 -13.60
N PRO A 332 -7.81 -22.47 -13.43
CA PRO A 332 -9.18 -22.95 -13.26
C PRO A 332 -9.86 -22.32 -12.03
N ASP A 333 -11.15 -22.00 -12.14
CA ASP A 333 -11.90 -21.29 -11.10
C ASP A 333 -11.86 -22.01 -9.74
N ASP A 334 -11.90 -23.35 -9.74
CA ASP A 334 -11.81 -24.21 -8.55
C ASP A 334 -10.47 -24.08 -7.80
N LYS A 335 -9.44 -23.57 -8.47
CA LYS A 335 -8.09 -23.38 -7.94
C LYS A 335 -7.70 -21.92 -7.76
N TRP A 336 -8.56 -20.97 -8.12
CA TRP A 336 -8.21 -19.56 -8.05
C TRP A 336 -7.86 -19.12 -6.63
N LEU A 337 -8.71 -19.46 -5.64
CA LEU A 337 -8.52 -19.05 -4.25
C LEU A 337 -7.27 -19.69 -3.61
N SER A 338 -7.00 -20.96 -3.87
CA SER A 338 -5.75 -21.61 -3.42
C SER A 338 -4.51 -21.06 -4.12
N THR A 339 -4.63 -20.66 -5.39
CA THR A 339 -3.51 -20.02 -6.11
C THR A 339 -3.25 -18.62 -5.57
N LEU A 340 -4.31 -17.86 -5.25
CA LEU A 340 -4.24 -16.57 -4.57
C LEU A 340 -3.57 -16.70 -3.19
N GLU A 341 -3.95 -17.68 -2.38
CA GLU A 341 -3.30 -17.98 -1.10
C GLU A 341 -1.80 -18.26 -1.28
N SER A 342 -1.42 -19.06 -2.29
CA SER A 342 -0.01 -19.34 -2.62
C SER A 342 0.82 -18.14 -3.10
N THR A 343 0.19 -16.98 -3.33
CA THR A 343 0.91 -15.71 -3.57
C THR A 343 1.49 -15.11 -2.30
N HIS A 344 0.94 -15.44 -1.12
CA HIS A 344 1.22 -14.80 0.18
C HIS A 344 0.94 -13.28 0.27
N TRP A 345 0.41 -12.63 -0.77
CA TRP A 345 0.16 -11.18 -0.74
C TRP A 345 -0.81 -10.76 0.37
N LEU A 346 -1.92 -11.49 0.52
CA LEU A 346 -2.89 -11.24 1.59
C LEU A 346 -2.35 -11.63 2.98
N ASP A 347 -1.39 -12.56 3.06
CA ASP A 347 -0.72 -12.89 4.33
C ASP A 347 0.19 -11.76 4.79
N TYR A 348 0.93 -11.15 3.87
CA TYR A 348 1.77 -9.98 4.15
C TYR A 348 0.94 -8.73 4.47
N THR A 349 -0.18 -8.53 3.78
CA THR A 349 -1.17 -7.49 4.11
C THR A 349 -1.71 -7.68 5.54
N ARG A 350 -2.12 -8.91 5.89
CA ARG A 350 -2.56 -9.28 7.24
C ARG A 350 -1.44 -9.10 8.28
N CYS A 351 -0.19 -9.41 7.93
CA CYS A 351 0.96 -9.23 8.83
C CYS A 351 1.18 -7.75 9.17
N CYS A 352 1.18 -6.88 8.16
CA CYS A 352 1.33 -5.43 8.35
C CYS A 352 0.22 -4.84 9.21
N LEU A 353 -1.04 -5.21 8.93
CA LEU A 353 -2.18 -4.79 9.73
C LEU A 353 -2.09 -5.31 11.17
N ARG A 354 -1.67 -6.57 11.41
CA ARG A 354 -1.46 -7.11 12.75
C ARG A 354 -0.41 -6.33 13.54
N LYS A 355 0.77 -6.12 12.96
CA LYS A 355 1.87 -5.42 13.65
C LYS A 355 1.50 -3.96 13.94
N ALA A 356 0.80 -3.29 13.03
CA ALA A 356 0.26 -1.95 13.27
C ALA A 356 -0.79 -1.95 14.40
N THR A 357 -1.65 -2.98 14.48
CA THR A 357 -2.62 -3.16 15.56
C THR A 357 -1.92 -3.32 16.92
N GLU A 358 -0.90 -4.18 17.01
CA GLU A 358 -0.09 -4.37 18.23
C GLU A 358 0.51 -3.04 18.71
N VAL A 359 1.11 -2.26 17.80
CA VAL A 359 1.72 -0.95 18.11
C VAL A 359 0.68 0.11 18.49
N ALA A 360 -0.47 0.14 17.80
CA ALA A 360 -1.58 1.04 18.11
C ALA A 360 -2.12 0.79 19.53
N CYS A 361 -2.34 -0.49 19.89
CA CYS A 361 -2.74 -0.87 21.24
C CYS A 361 -1.71 -0.45 22.31
N LEU A 362 -0.41 -0.63 22.05
CA LEU A 362 0.65 -0.16 22.96
C LEU A 362 0.59 1.35 23.19
N LEU A 363 0.50 2.14 22.11
CA LEU A 363 0.42 3.59 22.20
C LEU A 363 -0.85 4.07 22.90
N SER A 364 -1.98 3.38 22.69
CA SER A 364 -3.25 3.68 23.33
C SER A 364 -3.17 3.64 24.86
N GLY A 365 -2.23 2.87 25.42
CA GLY A 365 -2.00 2.78 26.86
C GLY A 365 -1.76 4.11 27.59
N GLY A 366 -0.96 4.97 26.96
CA GLY A 366 -0.45 6.22 27.54
C GLY A 366 0.95 6.11 28.14
N HIS A 367 1.62 7.26 28.26
CA HIS A 367 2.85 7.46 29.05
C HIS A 367 4.05 6.52 28.75
N LEU A 368 4.19 6.07 27.50
CA LEU A 368 5.32 5.24 27.06
C LEU A 368 5.80 5.61 25.66
N THR A 369 7.06 5.31 25.36
CA THR A 369 7.67 5.51 24.04
C THR A 369 7.73 4.17 23.32
N VAL A 370 7.15 4.07 22.12
CA VAL A 370 7.30 2.91 21.23
C VAL A 370 8.28 3.28 20.12
N VAL A 371 9.34 2.49 19.94
CA VAL A 371 10.37 2.72 18.92
C VAL A 371 10.35 1.56 17.92
N LEU A 372 9.97 1.84 16.67
CA LEU A 372 10.05 0.86 15.58
C LEU A 372 11.50 0.72 15.13
N GLN A 373 12.02 -0.50 15.06
CA GLN A 373 13.38 -0.80 14.61
C GLN A 373 13.41 -1.74 13.40
N GLU A 374 14.18 -1.35 12.40
CA GLU A 374 14.46 -2.10 11.16
C GLU A 374 15.94 -1.88 10.80
N ALA A 375 16.55 -2.76 10.00
CA ALA A 375 17.99 -2.67 9.70
C ALA A 375 18.43 -1.29 9.17
N GLU A 376 17.56 -0.62 8.40
CA GLU A 376 17.83 0.68 7.78
C GLU A 376 16.72 1.73 8.00
N ASP A 377 15.58 1.43 8.64
CA ASP A 377 14.43 2.36 8.77
C ASP A 377 13.95 2.98 7.42
N ARG A 378 13.73 2.16 6.38
CA ARG A 378 13.34 2.68 5.05
C ARG A 378 12.19 1.96 4.39
N ASP A 379 11.75 0.80 4.89
CA ASP A 379 10.74 -0.04 4.22
C ASP A 379 9.58 -0.37 5.18
N MET A 380 9.68 -1.40 6.01
CA MET A 380 8.60 -1.85 6.90
C MET A 380 8.29 -0.84 8.03
N THR A 381 9.30 -0.09 8.47
CA THR A 381 9.09 1.05 9.39
C THR A 381 8.14 2.09 8.82
N CYS A 382 8.19 2.37 7.51
CA CYS A 382 7.25 3.30 6.84
C CYS A 382 5.83 2.73 6.87
N VAL A 383 5.67 1.44 6.57
CA VAL A 383 4.37 0.74 6.57
C VAL A 383 3.73 0.80 7.96
N VAL A 384 4.42 0.31 8.99
CA VAL A 384 3.86 0.19 10.35
C VAL A 384 3.58 1.57 10.96
N SER A 385 4.50 2.53 10.88
CA SER A 385 4.28 3.89 11.41
C SER A 385 3.13 4.64 10.73
N SER A 386 2.95 4.44 9.43
CA SER A 386 1.85 5.04 8.68
C SER A 386 0.50 4.40 9.02
N LEU A 387 0.44 3.07 9.11
CA LEU A 387 -0.78 2.35 9.47
C LEU A 387 -1.24 2.68 10.88
N VAL A 388 -0.33 2.76 11.85
CA VAL A 388 -0.63 3.20 13.22
C VAL A 388 -1.25 4.59 13.23
N GLN A 389 -0.70 5.54 12.46
CA GLN A 389 -1.24 6.89 12.32
C GLN A 389 -2.61 6.90 11.62
N VAL A 390 -2.84 6.07 10.60
CA VAL A 390 -4.17 5.92 9.95
C VAL A 390 -5.20 5.32 10.92
N MET A 391 -4.81 4.33 11.73
CA MET A 391 -5.67 3.68 12.72
C MET A 391 -6.07 4.65 13.84
N CYS A 392 -5.11 5.43 14.38
CA CYS A 392 -5.32 6.23 15.59
C CYS A 392 -5.67 7.71 15.33
N ASP A 393 -5.23 8.32 14.22
CA ASP A 393 -5.37 9.77 13.99
C ASP A 393 -6.44 10.06 12.91
N PRO A 394 -7.60 10.66 13.25
CA PRO A 394 -8.60 11.09 12.28
C PRO A 394 -8.05 12.03 11.20
N HIS A 395 -7.03 12.84 11.51
CA HIS A 395 -6.42 13.73 10.52
C HIS A 395 -5.82 12.93 9.36
N CYS A 396 -5.13 11.83 9.66
CA CYS A 396 -4.53 10.91 8.68
C CYS A 396 -5.56 10.16 7.82
N ARG A 397 -6.86 10.24 8.14
CA ARG A 397 -7.97 9.71 7.35
C ARG A 397 -8.66 10.76 6.47
N THR A 398 -8.15 12.00 6.48
CA THR A 398 -8.55 13.09 5.57
C THR A 398 -7.68 13.15 4.32
N ARG A 399 -8.16 13.80 3.24
CA ARG A 399 -7.38 14.00 2.01
C ARG A 399 -6.06 14.72 2.27
N VAL A 400 -6.10 15.79 3.07
CA VAL A 400 -4.91 16.61 3.37
C VAL A 400 -3.97 15.88 4.31
N GLY A 401 -4.48 15.30 5.40
CA GLY A 401 -3.65 14.63 6.40
C GLY A 401 -3.01 13.33 5.91
N PHE A 402 -3.64 12.59 4.98
CA PHE A 402 -2.98 11.44 4.35
C PHE A 402 -1.88 11.84 3.37
N GLN A 403 -2.04 12.94 2.63
CA GLN A 403 -0.96 13.49 1.80
C GLN A 403 0.21 13.93 2.69
N GLY A 404 -0.08 14.63 3.80
CA GLY A 404 0.91 14.97 4.83
C GLY A 404 1.59 13.73 5.45
N LEU A 405 0.83 12.66 5.72
CA LEU A 405 1.37 11.41 6.25
C LEU A 405 2.35 10.75 5.26
N VAL A 406 1.98 10.61 3.99
CA VAL A 406 2.89 10.05 2.96
C VAL A 406 4.10 10.97 2.74
N GLN A 407 3.88 12.29 2.76
CA GLN A 407 4.95 13.27 2.67
C GLN A 407 5.95 13.12 3.85
N LYS A 408 5.47 12.97 5.08
CA LYS A 408 6.28 12.78 6.31
C LYS A 408 6.97 11.41 6.34
N GLU A 409 6.20 10.33 6.37
CA GLU A 409 6.67 8.97 6.70
C GLU A 409 7.34 8.22 5.56
N TRP A 410 7.18 8.68 4.32
CA TRP A 410 7.77 8.05 3.14
C TRP A 410 8.70 8.99 2.40
N VAL A 411 8.18 10.13 1.93
CA VAL A 411 8.93 11.05 1.08
C VAL A 411 10.08 11.70 1.87
N MET A 412 9.80 12.32 3.01
CA MET A 412 10.80 12.99 3.85
C MET A 412 11.62 12.01 4.69
N ALA A 413 11.01 10.94 5.21
CA ALA A 413 11.73 9.83 5.86
C ALA A 413 12.80 9.19 4.97
N GLY A 414 12.64 9.27 3.64
CA GLY A 414 13.60 8.73 2.67
C GLY A 414 13.38 7.25 2.34
N HIS A 415 12.13 6.85 2.11
CA HIS A 415 11.84 5.57 1.45
C HIS A 415 12.48 5.55 0.05
N ARG A 416 12.99 4.39 -0.37
CA ARG A 416 13.78 4.21 -1.60
C ARG A 416 12.91 4.11 -2.86
N PHE A 417 12.01 5.06 -3.09
CA PHE A 417 11.03 5.03 -4.18
C PHE A 417 11.66 4.72 -5.55
N LEU A 418 12.77 5.39 -5.90
CA LEU A 418 13.43 5.23 -7.21
C LEU A 418 14.05 3.84 -7.39
N SER A 419 14.65 3.25 -6.34
CA SER A 419 15.15 1.88 -6.39
C SER A 419 14.01 0.85 -6.41
N ARG A 420 12.99 1.06 -5.57
CA ARG A 420 11.86 0.14 -5.36
C ARG A 420 10.92 0.01 -6.57
N ILE A 421 10.82 1.06 -7.39
CA ILE A 421 10.03 1.05 -8.64
C ILE A 421 10.82 0.58 -9.88
N ASN A 422 12.16 0.58 -9.80
CA ASN A 422 13.05 0.11 -10.86
C ASN A 422 12.63 0.63 -12.27
N TYR A 423 12.55 1.96 -12.46
CA TYR A 423 12.17 2.55 -13.76
C TYR A 423 13.10 2.13 -14.90
N HIS A 424 14.38 1.93 -14.58
CA HIS A 424 15.44 1.64 -15.55
C HIS A 424 15.47 0.17 -16.00
N ARG A 425 14.98 -0.76 -15.16
CA ARG A 425 15.02 -2.22 -15.37
C ARG A 425 16.45 -2.77 -15.53
N ASP A 426 17.40 -2.17 -14.82
CA ASP A 426 18.81 -2.57 -14.83
C ASP A 426 19.08 -3.77 -13.90
N SER A 427 18.32 -3.90 -12.80
CA SER A 427 18.44 -5.00 -11.83
C SER A 427 17.22 -5.09 -10.92
N ASP A 428 16.55 -6.24 -10.92
CA ASP A 428 15.32 -6.47 -10.16
C ASP A 428 15.56 -6.72 -8.65
N LYS A 429 16.82 -6.79 -8.20
CA LYS A 429 17.21 -7.08 -6.80
C LYS A 429 16.63 -6.13 -5.76
N GLU A 430 16.41 -4.87 -6.14
CA GLU A 430 15.91 -3.81 -5.26
C GLU A 430 14.44 -3.45 -5.55
N GLU A 431 13.83 -4.04 -6.57
CA GLU A 431 12.44 -3.79 -6.93
C GLU A 431 11.53 -4.43 -5.88
N ALA A 432 10.63 -3.66 -5.28
CA ALA A 432 9.62 -4.18 -4.36
C ALA A 432 8.46 -3.17 -4.18
N PRO A 433 7.20 -3.59 -4.33
CA PRO A 433 6.03 -2.70 -4.27
C PRO A 433 5.58 -2.44 -2.81
N VAL A 434 6.53 -2.08 -1.93
CA VAL A 434 6.31 -1.82 -0.50
C VAL A 434 5.26 -0.73 -0.29
N PHE A 435 5.25 0.31 -1.12
CA PHE A 435 4.25 1.37 -1.07
C PHE A 435 2.85 0.89 -1.47
N LEU A 436 2.72 -0.01 -2.46
CA LEU A 436 1.44 -0.63 -2.82
C LEU A 436 0.94 -1.57 -1.72
N LEU A 437 1.82 -2.31 -1.04
CA LEU A 437 1.43 -3.11 0.13
C LEU A 437 0.83 -2.23 1.24
N PHE A 438 1.40 -1.05 1.47
CA PHE A 438 0.82 -0.05 2.37
C PHE A 438 -0.55 0.46 1.88
N LEU A 439 -0.69 0.82 0.59
CA LEU A 439 -1.98 1.28 0.04
C LEU A 439 -3.06 0.19 0.10
N ASP A 440 -2.71 -1.08 -0.10
CA ASP A 440 -3.63 -2.23 0.11
C ASP A 440 -4.07 -2.29 1.57
N CYS A 441 -3.14 -2.25 2.54
CA CYS A 441 -3.47 -2.21 3.96
C CYS A 441 -4.42 -1.04 4.33
N VAL A 442 -4.23 0.14 3.75
CA VAL A 442 -5.16 1.28 3.92
C VAL A 442 -6.51 1.01 3.24
N TRP A 443 -6.53 0.36 2.08
CA TRP A 443 -7.77 -0.07 1.43
C TRP A 443 -8.55 -1.10 2.27
N GLN A 444 -7.89 -2.07 2.92
CA GLN A 444 -8.55 -3.00 3.85
C GLN A 444 -9.23 -2.25 5.01
N LEU A 445 -8.53 -1.26 5.59
CA LEU A 445 -9.09 -0.40 6.66
C LEU A 445 -10.26 0.44 6.14
N TRP A 446 -10.18 0.96 4.92
CA TRP A 446 -11.28 1.71 4.28
C TRP A 446 -12.51 0.84 4.03
N VAL A 447 -12.34 -0.40 3.55
CA VAL A 447 -13.44 -1.35 3.33
C VAL A 447 -14.13 -1.74 4.64
N GLN A 448 -13.38 -1.95 5.72
CA GLN A 448 -13.94 -2.33 7.02
C GLN A 448 -14.53 -1.13 7.79
N TYR A 449 -14.03 0.09 7.56
CA TYR A 449 -14.41 1.30 8.30
C TYR A 449 -14.76 2.50 7.39
N PRO A 450 -15.62 2.35 6.35
CA PRO A 450 -15.80 3.40 5.32
C PRO A 450 -16.26 4.73 5.93
N CYS A 451 -17.15 4.69 6.92
CA CYS A 451 -17.67 5.86 7.64
C CYS A 451 -16.61 6.65 8.43
N ARG A 452 -15.37 6.14 8.57
CA ARG A 452 -14.27 6.74 9.32
C ARG A 452 -13.22 7.40 8.43
N PHE A 453 -13.34 7.28 7.10
CA PHE A 453 -12.40 7.80 6.11
C PHE A 453 -13.05 8.83 5.19
N GLN A 454 -12.45 10.02 5.09
CA GLN A 454 -12.85 11.00 4.08
C GLN A 454 -12.38 10.55 2.69
N LEU A 455 -11.28 9.80 2.64
CA LEU A 455 -10.74 9.22 1.43
C LEU A 455 -11.60 8.09 0.89
N THR A 456 -11.53 7.88 -0.41
CA THR A 456 -12.17 6.77 -1.13
C THR A 456 -11.14 5.82 -1.71
N GLY A 457 -11.60 4.64 -2.17
CA GLY A 457 -10.78 3.74 -2.97
C GLY A 457 -10.19 4.39 -4.24
N ASP A 458 -10.91 5.32 -4.88
CA ASP A 458 -10.45 6.01 -6.10
C ASP A 458 -9.26 6.94 -5.84
N PHE A 459 -9.17 7.56 -4.65
CA PHE A 459 -7.97 8.34 -4.26
C PHE A 459 -6.73 7.44 -4.09
N LEU A 460 -6.88 6.30 -3.40
CA LEU A 460 -5.78 5.33 -3.23
C LEU A 460 -5.33 4.78 -4.59
N LEU A 461 -6.28 4.53 -5.48
CA LEU A 461 -6.06 4.05 -6.84
C LEU A 461 -5.31 5.08 -7.69
N ALA A 462 -5.74 6.35 -7.64
CA ALA A 462 -5.07 7.45 -8.30
C ALA A 462 -3.63 7.61 -7.81
N LEU A 463 -3.40 7.55 -6.50
CA LEU A 463 -2.05 7.65 -5.91
C LEU A 463 -1.14 6.49 -6.33
N HIS A 464 -1.65 5.27 -6.41
CA HIS A 464 -0.93 4.13 -6.96
C HIS A 464 -0.53 4.37 -8.43
N ASP A 465 -1.45 4.81 -9.27
CA ASP A 465 -1.19 5.01 -10.70
C ASP A 465 -0.20 6.16 -10.93
N SER A 466 -0.29 7.21 -10.12
CA SER A 466 0.63 8.35 -10.12
C SER A 466 2.06 7.96 -9.69
N PHE A 467 2.21 6.98 -8.80
CA PHE A 467 3.51 6.44 -8.42
C PHE A 467 4.26 5.81 -9.61
N HIS A 468 3.54 5.20 -10.57
CA HIS A 468 4.16 4.62 -11.78
C HIS A 468 4.62 5.67 -12.82
N LEU A 469 4.39 6.97 -12.59
CA LEU A 469 4.73 8.03 -13.53
C LEU A 469 6.01 8.79 -13.11
N PRO A 470 7.12 8.73 -13.88
CA PRO A 470 8.37 9.42 -13.56
C PRO A 470 8.32 10.93 -13.88
N LEU A 471 7.21 11.59 -13.56
CA LEU A 471 7.00 13.03 -13.69
C LEU A 471 7.05 13.77 -12.35
N PHE A 472 6.63 13.11 -11.26
CA PHE A 472 6.38 13.77 -9.99
C PHE A 472 7.59 13.77 -9.05
N SER A 473 7.98 14.96 -8.59
CA SER A 473 9.17 15.14 -7.75
C SER A 473 9.13 14.37 -6.44
N SER A 474 7.94 14.05 -5.92
CA SER A 474 7.71 13.26 -4.70
C SER A 474 8.39 11.88 -4.71
N PHE A 475 8.36 11.17 -5.84
CA PHE A 475 8.78 9.75 -5.94
C PHE A 475 10.02 9.52 -6.84
N LEU A 476 10.64 10.59 -7.33
CA LEU A 476 11.75 10.56 -8.30
C LEU A 476 13.16 10.47 -7.68
N ALA A 477 13.27 10.03 -6.43
CA ALA A 477 14.52 9.90 -5.68
C ALA A 477 14.35 8.98 -4.45
N ASN A 478 15.46 8.53 -3.86
CA ASN A 478 15.48 7.67 -2.67
C ASN A 478 15.57 8.43 -1.33
N CYS A 479 15.90 9.74 -1.34
CA CYS A 479 15.94 10.56 -0.13
C CYS A 479 15.77 12.07 -0.43
N HIS A 480 15.54 12.86 0.63
CA HIS A 480 15.42 14.32 0.51
C HIS A 480 16.69 14.99 -0.04
N ARG A 481 17.89 14.44 0.27
CA ARG A 481 19.19 14.91 -0.27
C ARG A 481 19.26 14.80 -1.79
N GLU A 482 18.84 13.66 -2.35
CA GLU A 482 18.80 13.44 -3.79
C GLU A 482 17.80 14.36 -4.49
N ARG A 483 16.61 14.58 -3.90
CA ARG A 483 15.64 15.55 -4.43
C ARG A 483 16.20 16.96 -4.46
N CYS A 484 16.87 17.41 -3.39
CA CYS A 484 17.53 18.72 -3.34
C CYS A 484 18.57 18.88 -4.46
N LYS A 485 19.45 17.88 -4.64
CA LYS A 485 20.46 17.90 -5.72
C LYS A 485 19.83 17.92 -7.12
N ARG A 486 18.76 17.15 -7.34
CA ARG A 486 18.07 17.11 -8.64
C ARG A 486 17.46 18.47 -8.99
N SER A 487 16.85 19.15 -8.01
CA SER A 487 16.32 20.51 -8.19
C SER A 487 17.41 21.53 -8.52
N GLN A 488 18.57 21.43 -7.87
CA GLN A 488 19.73 22.30 -8.13
C GLN A 488 20.32 22.07 -9.53
N ASN A 489 20.42 20.82 -9.97
CA ASN A 489 20.99 20.48 -11.28
C ASN A 489 20.10 20.91 -12.46
N LEU A 490 18.77 20.86 -12.33
CA LEU A 490 17.88 21.41 -13.37
C LEU A 490 18.17 22.91 -13.60
N SER A 491 18.43 23.64 -12.51
CA SER A 491 18.73 25.09 -12.52
C SER A 491 20.07 25.47 -13.18
N GLN A 492 20.91 24.50 -13.55
CA GLN A 492 22.25 24.74 -14.14
C GLN A 492 22.35 24.34 -15.63
N SER A 493 21.21 24.16 -16.29
CA SER A 493 21.13 23.72 -17.69
C SER A 493 21.46 24.84 -18.69
N TYR A 494 22.75 25.05 -18.94
CA TYR A 494 23.32 25.86 -20.05
C TYR A 494 22.89 27.34 -20.15
N THR A 495 23.69 28.23 -19.55
CA THR A 495 23.97 29.55 -20.17
C THR A 495 25.12 29.38 -21.18
N PRO A 496 24.99 29.84 -22.44
CA PRO A 496 26.10 29.77 -23.39
C PRO A 496 27.23 30.70 -22.95
N VAL A 497 28.46 30.20 -22.96
CA VAL A 497 29.65 30.99 -22.62
C VAL A 497 29.93 31.97 -23.76
N ASN A 498 29.45 33.20 -23.61
CA ASN A 498 30.00 34.41 -24.24
C ASN A 498 29.72 35.57 -23.28
N GLY A 499 30.78 36.06 -22.63
CA GLY A 499 30.66 36.71 -21.33
C GLY A 499 30.23 38.18 -21.37
N TRP A 500 29.33 38.53 -20.46
CA TRP A 500 29.27 39.83 -19.80
C TRP A 500 29.15 39.58 -18.29
N ARG A 501 30.15 40.03 -17.51
CA ARG A 501 30.08 40.04 -16.05
C ARG A 501 29.73 41.44 -15.59
N ASP A 502 28.45 41.68 -15.34
CA ASP A 502 28.01 42.83 -14.55
C ASP A 502 27.66 42.41 -13.12
N LEU A 503 28.06 43.29 -12.20
CA LEU A 503 27.98 43.09 -10.76
C LEU A 503 26.57 43.39 -10.24
N VAL A 504 25.74 42.35 -10.07
CA VAL A 504 24.46 42.47 -9.34
C VAL A 504 24.69 42.17 -7.85
N PRO A 505 24.21 43.03 -6.91
CA PRO A 505 24.37 42.80 -5.47
C PRO A 505 23.71 41.50 -4.98
N ARG A 506 24.25 40.92 -3.90
CA ARG A 506 23.65 39.76 -3.21
C ARG A 506 22.29 40.16 -2.63
N GLY A 507 21.19 39.79 -3.31
CA GLY A 507 19.83 40.09 -2.85
C GLY A 507 18.71 39.60 -3.78
N SER A 508 18.95 39.44 -5.08
CA SER A 508 17.97 38.91 -6.04
C SER A 508 18.15 37.41 -6.27
N PHE A 509 17.07 36.64 -6.16
CA PHE A 509 17.01 35.24 -6.58
C PHE A 509 17.28 35.12 -8.10
N PRO A 510 17.98 34.08 -8.58
CA PRO A 510 18.07 33.80 -10.02
C PRO A 510 16.69 33.36 -10.54
N ASP A 511 16.23 34.00 -11.60
CA ASP A 511 14.96 33.68 -12.26
C ASP A 511 15.07 32.30 -12.97
N PRO A 512 14.23 31.29 -12.63
CA PRO A 512 14.39 29.93 -13.14
C PRO A 512 13.81 29.79 -14.55
N SER A 513 14.68 29.53 -15.53
CA SER A 513 14.30 29.35 -16.95
C SER A 513 13.47 28.10 -17.25
N ASP A 514 13.30 27.19 -16.28
CA ASP A 514 12.40 26.04 -16.33
C ASP A 514 11.69 25.86 -14.98
N PRO A 515 10.36 25.62 -14.96
CA PRO A 515 9.64 25.36 -13.72
C PRO A 515 10.06 24.03 -13.10
N PRO A 516 10.07 23.91 -11.75
CA PRO A 516 10.40 22.66 -11.07
C PRO A 516 9.36 21.56 -11.37
N LEU A 517 9.81 20.30 -11.37
CA LEU A 517 8.92 19.14 -11.55
C LEU A 517 7.79 19.14 -10.49
N PRO A 518 6.51 19.03 -10.90
CA PRO A 518 5.39 19.13 -9.99
C PRO A 518 5.40 18.02 -8.93
N PRO A 519 4.90 18.27 -7.71
CA PRO A 519 4.64 17.23 -6.73
C PRO A 519 3.49 16.32 -7.19
N VAL A 520 3.42 15.10 -6.65
CA VAL A 520 2.33 14.15 -6.98
C VAL A 520 0.96 14.62 -6.50
N TRP A 521 0.94 15.59 -5.57
CA TRP A 521 -0.26 16.16 -4.96
C TRP A 521 -0.99 17.18 -5.85
N ASP A 522 -0.40 17.59 -6.98
CA ASP A 522 -1.08 18.39 -8.01
C ASP A 522 -2.07 17.52 -8.81
N TRP A 523 -3.15 17.10 -8.16
CA TRP A 523 -4.15 16.20 -8.73
C TRP A 523 -4.81 16.75 -10.00
N ALA A 524 -4.93 18.07 -10.13
CA ALA A 524 -5.54 18.70 -11.30
C ALA A 524 -4.66 18.64 -12.57
N LEU A 525 -3.35 18.40 -12.46
CA LEU A 525 -2.50 18.04 -13.61
C LEU A 525 -2.75 16.61 -14.09
N GLN A 526 -3.40 15.76 -13.28
CA GLN A 526 -3.47 14.31 -13.49
C GLN A 526 -4.88 13.81 -13.77
N TYR A 527 -5.90 14.48 -13.20
CA TYR A 527 -7.29 14.04 -13.25
C TYR A 527 -8.24 15.24 -13.39
N SER A 528 -9.28 15.05 -14.22
CA SER A 528 -10.39 15.99 -14.41
C SER A 528 -11.10 16.33 -13.09
N SER A 529 -11.84 17.45 -13.04
CA SER A 529 -12.62 17.82 -11.83
C SER A 529 -13.55 16.70 -11.39
N GLN A 530 -14.29 16.13 -12.34
CA GLN A 530 -15.22 15.02 -12.10
C GLN A 530 -14.53 13.81 -11.45
N ARG A 531 -13.32 13.42 -11.88
CA ARG A 531 -12.58 12.34 -11.22
C ARG A 531 -12.09 12.75 -9.83
N ARG A 532 -11.67 13.99 -9.63
CA ARG A 532 -11.20 14.51 -8.33
C ARG A 532 -12.32 14.62 -7.29
N GLU A 533 -13.56 14.82 -7.71
CA GLU A 533 -14.73 14.79 -6.82
C GLU A 533 -14.91 13.41 -6.16
N HIS A 534 -14.59 12.32 -6.87
CA HIS A 534 -14.65 10.95 -6.34
C HIS A 534 -13.53 10.62 -5.34
N PHE A 535 -12.50 11.47 -5.16
CA PHE A 535 -11.41 11.21 -4.21
C PHE A 535 -11.84 11.36 -2.74
N THR A 536 -12.98 12.00 -2.49
CA THR A 536 -13.47 12.26 -1.13
C THR A 536 -14.95 11.98 -0.97
N GLN A 537 -15.30 11.34 0.15
CA GLN A 537 -16.66 11.13 0.62
C GLN A 537 -16.96 11.96 1.87
N PRO A 538 -18.22 12.34 2.13
CA PRO A 538 -18.61 13.01 3.38
C PRO A 538 -18.36 12.11 4.59
N VAL A 539 -17.87 12.71 5.68
CA VAL A 539 -17.63 12.03 6.97
C VAL A 539 -18.11 12.95 8.09
N PRO A 540 -18.72 12.41 9.17
CA PRO A 540 -19.04 13.20 10.35
C PRO A 540 -17.78 13.92 10.87
N PRO A 541 -17.82 15.25 11.10
CA PRO A 541 -16.65 15.95 11.62
C PRO A 541 -16.24 15.32 12.96
N PRO A 542 -14.95 15.01 13.17
CA PRO A 542 -14.50 14.48 14.45
C PRO A 542 -14.81 15.50 15.54
N THR A 543 -15.52 15.09 16.58
CA THR A 543 -15.69 15.89 17.78
C THR A 543 -14.31 16.14 18.36
N LEU A 544 -13.81 17.37 18.25
CA LEU A 544 -12.59 17.79 18.94
C LEU A 544 -12.71 17.35 20.41
N PRO A 545 -11.77 16.55 20.95
CA PRO A 545 -11.64 16.45 22.38
C PRO A 545 -11.52 17.88 22.90
N GLN A 546 -12.24 18.22 23.96
CA GLN A 546 -11.81 19.39 24.71
C GLN A 546 -10.34 19.16 25.07
N PRO A 547 -9.45 20.16 24.93
CA PRO A 547 -8.15 20.04 25.56
C PRO A 547 -8.44 19.68 27.01
N LEU A 548 -7.83 18.58 27.49
CA LEU A 548 -7.83 18.29 28.91
C LEU A 548 -7.09 19.46 29.55
N LEU A 549 -7.87 20.45 29.97
CA LEU A 549 -7.40 21.52 30.82
C LEU A 549 -6.70 20.81 31.97
N ASN A 550 -5.48 21.25 32.32
CA ASN A 550 -4.79 20.78 33.53
C ASN A 550 -5.56 21.28 34.77
N GLY A 551 -6.78 20.79 34.95
CA GLY A 551 -7.43 20.76 36.25
C GLY A 551 -6.58 19.87 37.14
N ASN A 552 -6.32 20.32 38.35
CA ASN A 552 -5.42 19.70 39.31
C ASN A 552 -5.97 18.38 39.88
N LEU A 553 -6.20 17.40 39.02
CA LEU A 553 -6.36 16.01 39.39
C LEU A 553 -4.97 15.47 39.74
N ASN A 554 -4.59 15.70 41.00
CA ASN A 554 -3.58 14.91 41.71
C ASN A 554 -4.09 13.47 41.86
N THR A 555 -4.22 12.75 40.75
CA THR A 555 -4.19 11.30 40.68
C THR A 555 -2.83 10.92 40.14
N ASN A 556 -1.79 11.13 40.96
CA ASN A 556 -0.60 10.30 40.87
C ASN A 556 -1.08 8.85 41.12
N PRO A 557 -1.00 7.92 40.16
CA PRO A 557 -0.63 6.58 40.56
C PRO A 557 0.77 6.72 41.17
N GLU A 558 0.92 6.45 42.47
CA GLU A 558 2.22 6.54 43.14
C GLU A 558 3.20 5.48 42.60
N LEU A 559 3.85 5.84 41.49
CA LEU A 559 5.13 5.29 41.03
C LEU A 559 6.28 6.18 41.53
N SER A 560 6.10 6.77 42.72
CA SER A 560 7.13 7.49 43.49
C SER A 560 8.12 6.50 44.11
N ASP A 561 8.89 5.83 43.25
CA ASP A 561 10.22 5.21 43.43
C ASP A 561 10.54 4.24 42.27
N SER A 562 10.10 4.55 41.04
CA SER A 562 10.51 3.76 39.87
C SER A 562 12.00 3.95 39.56
N ALA A 563 12.72 2.84 39.43
CA ALA A 563 14.11 2.71 38.98
C ALA A 563 14.44 3.51 37.68
N PRO A 564 15.74 3.71 37.34
CA PRO A 564 16.12 4.29 36.05
C PRO A 564 15.40 3.64 34.86
N GLY A 565 15.15 4.46 33.83
CA GLY A 565 14.22 4.16 32.73
C GLY A 565 14.33 2.73 32.18
N SER A 566 13.18 2.09 31.99
CA SER A 566 13.09 0.68 31.61
C SER A 566 12.84 0.52 30.11
N VAL A 567 13.65 -0.34 29.47
CA VAL A 567 13.54 -0.68 28.04
C VAL A 567 13.12 -2.13 27.88
N PHE A 568 12.13 -2.38 27.02
CA PHE A 568 11.63 -3.71 26.69
C PHE A 568 11.72 -3.95 25.18
N LEU A 569 11.96 -5.20 24.78
CA LEU A 569 11.83 -5.66 23.41
C LEU A 569 10.45 -6.31 23.23
N LEU A 570 9.68 -5.88 22.24
CA LEU A 570 8.64 -6.70 21.63
C LEU A 570 9.21 -7.35 20.37
N SER A 571 9.31 -8.68 20.39
CA SER A 571 9.72 -9.49 19.24
C SER A 571 8.96 -10.81 19.24
N ARG A 572 8.43 -11.20 18.08
CA ARG A 572 7.61 -12.40 17.81
C ARG A 572 6.39 -12.53 18.74
N GLY A 573 5.77 -11.40 19.07
CA GLY A 573 4.62 -11.32 19.99
C GLY A 573 4.95 -11.53 21.48
N SER A 574 6.23 -11.62 21.84
CA SER A 574 6.69 -11.78 23.22
C SER A 574 7.46 -10.56 23.71
N PHE A 575 7.32 -10.25 25.00
CA PHE A 575 8.12 -9.22 25.66
C PHE A 575 9.35 -9.82 26.32
N SER A 576 10.51 -9.19 26.10
CA SER A 576 11.73 -9.54 26.84
C SER A 576 12.43 -8.32 27.41
N CYS A 577 12.82 -8.42 28.68
CA CYS A 577 13.75 -7.49 29.31
C CYS A 577 15.18 -7.98 29.00
N SER A 578 15.69 -7.64 27.82
CA SER A 578 17.01 -8.09 27.37
C SER A 578 18.09 -7.06 27.71
N THR A 579 19.13 -7.49 28.42
CA THR A 579 20.37 -6.70 28.63
C THR A 579 21.12 -6.42 27.33
N ASN A 580 20.73 -7.07 26.22
CA ASN A 580 21.39 -6.98 24.91
C ASN A 580 20.62 -6.13 23.88
N LEU A 581 19.50 -5.50 24.28
CA LEU A 581 18.74 -4.56 23.45
C LEU A 581 19.55 -3.33 23.02
N LEU A 582 20.44 -2.90 23.92
CA LEU A 582 21.30 -1.74 23.74
C LEU A 582 22.72 -2.27 23.90
N PRO A 583 23.59 -2.20 22.87
CA PRO A 583 24.90 -2.86 22.89
C PRO A 583 25.78 -2.46 24.08
N TRP A 584 25.57 -1.26 24.63
CA TRP A 584 26.25 -0.75 25.81
C TRP A 584 25.75 -1.27 27.16
N ARG A 585 24.57 -1.90 27.22
CA ARG A 585 24.04 -2.55 28.44
C ARG A 585 24.50 -4.01 28.58
N SER A 586 25.11 -4.60 27.55
CA SER A 586 25.68 -5.97 27.57
C SER A 586 27.02 -6.10 28.33
N GLY A 587 27.67 -4.99 28.70
CA GLY A 587 29.01 -5.00 29.30
C GLY A 587 29.02 -5.17 30.82
N GLY A 588 29.24 -6.39 31.32
CA GLY A 588 29.54 -6.63 32.73
C GLY A 588 30.95 -6.18 33.10
N GLY A 589 31.10 -5.07 33.86
CA GLY A 589 32.41 -4.51 34.21
C GLY A 589 32.39 -3.50 35.37
N SER A 590 32.34 -4.03 36.61
CA SER A 590 32.64 -3.42 37.93
C SER A 590 32.91 -1.90 38.07
N GLY A 591 32.26 -1.26 39.06
CA GLY A 591 32.89 -0.17 39.82
C GLY A 591 32.03 1.05 40.16
N VAL A 592 31.73 1.20 41.46
CA VAL A 592 31.49 2.49 42.16
C VAL A 592 30.27 3.34 41.72
N TYR A 593 29.07 2.94 42.12
CA TYR A 593 28.28 3.71 43.12
C TYR A 593 27.13 2.88 43.72
N ARG A 594 27.43 2.04 44.71
CA ARG A 594 26.43 1.50 45.65
C ARG A 594 26.89 1.78 47.08
N LYS A 595 26.57 2.97 47.61
CA LYS A 595 26.54 3.19 49.06
C LYS A 595 25.16 2.84 49.58
N SER A 596 25.06 1.59 50.05
CA SER A 596 24.18 1.08 51.11
C SER A 596 22.93 1.90 51.46
N HIS A 597 21.74 1.29 51.40
CA HIS A 597 21.00 0.97 52.63
C HIS A 597 20.04 -0.23 52.47
N ARG A 598 20.31 -1.28 53.27
CA ARG A 598 19.47 -2.46 53.64
C ARG A 598 19.03 -3.45 52.55
N ARG A 599 18.85 -4.70 52.97
CA ARG A 599 18.62 -5.89 52.12
C ARG A 599 17.14 -6.01 51.74
N GLY A 600 16.88 -6.11 50.43
CA GLY A 600 15.65 -6.61 49.81
C GLY A 600 16.04 -7.49 48.62
N GLY A 601 15.20 -8.47 48.27
CA GLY A 601 15.55 -9.54 47.33
C GLY A 601 15.64 -9.12 45.86
N SER A 602 16.21 -10.02 45.07
CA SER A 602 16.20 -10.07 43.59
C SER A 602 15.02 -9.36 42.91
N SER A 603 15.31 -8.27 42.19
CA SER A 603 14.32 -7.48 41.44
C SER A 603 13.86 -8.19 40.15
N SER A 604 13.11 -9.27 40.30
CA SER A 604 12.24 -9.86 39.27
C SER A 604 10.86 -9.19 39.23
N GLU A 605 10.58 -8.28 40.18
CA GLU A 605 9.22 -7.85 40.54
C GLU A 605 8.61 -6.77 39.64
N ASN A 606 9.38 -6.18 38.71
CA ASN A 606 8.86 -5.19 37.76
C ASN A 606 8.30 -5.81 36.47
N LEU A 607 8.71 -7.03 36.12
CA LEU A 607 8.21 -7.76 34.94
C LEU A 607 6.69 -8.05 35.04
N PRO A 608 6.15 -8.48 36.20
CA PRO A 608 4.71 -8.67 36.39
C PRO A 608 3.89 -7.39 36.27
N GLY A 609 4.48 -6.19 36.39
CA GLY A 609 3.78 -4.92 36.29
C GLY A 609 3.38 -4.63 34.84
N LEU A 610 4.35 -4.60 33.93
CA LEU A 610 4.11 -4.42 32.50
C LEU A 610 3.37 -5.63 31.91
N GLU A 611 3.68 -6.86 32.32
CA GLU A 611 2.89 -8.02 31.92
C GLU A 611 1.44 -7.94 32.42
N ARG A 612 1.16 -7.42 33.64
CA ARG A 612 -0.23 -7.21 34.08
C ARG A 612 -0.90 -6.09 33.30
N LEU A 613 -0.20 -5.03 32.95
CA LEU A 613 -0.74 -3.93 32.14
C LEU A 613 -1.13 -4.43 30.74
N LEU A 614 -0.24 -5.19 30.09
CA LEU A 614 -0.42 -5.75 28.75
C LEU A 614 -1.36 -6.97 28.72
N LYS A 615 -1.35 -7.84 29.75
CA LYS A 615 -2.34 -8.92 29.90
C LYS A 615 -3.71 -8.37 30.29
N ALA A 616 -3.77 -7.29 31.06
CA ALA A 616 -5.03 -6.56 31.27
C ALA A 616 -5.54 -6.00 29.94
N TRP A 617 -4.71 -5.45 29.06
CA TRP A 617 -5.14 -5.03 27.71
C TRP A 617 -5.48 -6.20 26.78
N ALA A 618 -4.81 -7.34 26.89
CA ALA A 618 -5.18 -8.56 26.17
C ALA A 618 -6.48 -9.22 26.69
N LEU A 619 -6.96 -8.82 27.88
CA LEU A 619 -8.17 -9.32 28.53
C LEU A 619 -9.29 -8.26 28.62
N THR A 620 -8.98 -6.97 28.47
CA THR A 620 -9.95 -5.89 28.28
C THR A 620 -10.23 -5.73 26.79
N GLU A 621 -11.07 -6.65 26.35
CA GLU A 621 -11.91 -6.54 25.16
C GLU A 621 -11.19 -6.44 23.80
N LEU A 622 -10.94 -7.63 23.25
CA LEU A 622 -11.68 -7.98 22.03
C LEU A 622 -13.17 -7.62 22.26
N PRO A 623 -13.81 -6.69 21.51
CA PRO A 623 -15.23 -6.44 21.62
C PRO A 623 -16.03 -7.61 21.02
N GLN A 624 -15.99 -8.78 21.69
CA GLN A 624 -16.81 -9.95 21.39
C GLN A 624 -18.21 -9.80 22.00
N GLY A 625 -18.91 -8.79 21.51
CA GLY A 625 -20.31 -8.53 21.82
C GLY A 625 -20.51 -7.24 22.59
N HIS A 626 -21.38 -6.39 22.06
CA HIS A 626 -22.02 -5.35 22.84
C HIS A 626 -22.93 -6.02 23.88
N THR A 627 -22.38 -6.36 25.06
CA THR A 627 -23.19 -6.64 26.25
C THR A 627 -23.47 -5.34 26.97
N THR A 628 -24.67 -4.84 26.73
CA THR A 628 -25.35 -3.81 27.51
C THR A 628 -25.06 -3.91 29.01
N THR A 629 -24.38 -2.90 29.54
CA THR A 629 -24.54 -2.50 30.95
C THR A 629 -25.03 -1.06 31.02
N THR A 630 -26.19 -0.89 31.66
CA THR A 630 -26.84 0.38 32.00
C THR A 630 -27.07 1.38 30.85
N ALA A 631 -28.31 1.42 30.35
CA ALA A 631 -28.82 2.54 29.58
C ALA A 631 -28.83 3.82 30.44
N GLY A 632 -27.90 4.73 30.17
CA GLY A 632 -27.79 6.03 30.82
C GLY A 632 -26.47 6.73 30.46
N LEU A 633 -26.56 7.81 29.67
CA LEU A 633 -25.44 8.65 29.23
C LEU A 633 -24.46 7.97 28.24
N GLN A 634 -24.80 7.96 26.95
CA GLN A 634 -23.78 7.86 25.90
C GLN A 634 -22.90 9.12 25.92
N GLY A 635 -21.66 8.99 26.38
CA GLY A 635 -20.60 9.94 26.04
C GLY A 635 -20.22 9.82 24.56
N PRO A 636 -19.57 10.84 23.95
CA PRO A 636 -19.03 10.71 22.61
C PRO A 636 -17.99 9.59 22.55
N LEU A 637 -18.06 8.73 21.53
CA LEU A 637 -16.98 7.78 21.21
C LEU A 637 -15.69 8.55 20.96
N ASP A 638 -14.58 8.11 21.57
CA ASP A 638 -13.27 8.75 21.38
C ASP A 638 -12.88 8.69 19.88
N PRO A 639 -12.71 9.83 19.18
CA PRO A 639 -12.36 9.80 17.76
C PRO A 639 -10.96 9.22 17.52
N TYR A 640 -10.10 9.14 18.55
CA TYR A 640 -8.75 8.58 18.52
C TYR A 640 -8.67 7.12 19.01
N GLU A 641 -9.80 6.47 19.29
CA GLU A 641 -9.83 5.02 19.45
C GLU A 641 -9.30 4.34 18.17
N PRO A 642 -8.30 3.43 18.29
CA PRO A 642 -7.65 2.83 17.13
C PRO A 642 -8.61 1.97 16.31
N LEU A 643 -8.60 2.13 14.99
CA LEU A 643 -9.30 1.21 14.10
C LEU A 643 -8.62 -0.17 14.11
N LEU A 644 -9.20 -1.16 14.81
CA LEU A 644 -8.67 -2.52 14.93
C LEU A 644 -9.17 -3.40 13.77
N PRO A 645 -8.37 -3.73 12.75
CA PRO A 645 -8.83 -4.50 11.60
C PRO A 645 -9.19 -5.95 11.94
N LEU A 646 -10.24 -6.48 11.31
CA LEU A 646 -10.56 -7.90 11.29
C LEU A 646 -9.58 -8.63 10.36
N LEU A 647 -8.74 -9.50 10.96
CA LEU A 647 -7.65 -10.18 10.28
C LEU A 647 -7.98 -11.61 9.80
N LEU A 648 -9.20 -12.09 10.04
CA LEU A 648 -9.66 -13.39 9.55
C LEU A 648 -9.64 -13.42 8.02
N GLY A 649 -9.33 -14.59 7.43
CA GLY A 649 -9.22 -14.75 5.97
C GLY A 649 -10.34 -14.09 5.15
N PRO A 650 -11.62 -14.36 5.46
CA PRO A 650 -12.76 -13.75 4.75
C PRO A 650 -12.88 -12.21 4.88
N CYS A 651 -12.23 -11.61 5.87
CA CYS A 651 -12.27 -10.17 6.14
C CYS A 651 -11.14 -9.39 5.44
N VAL A 652 -10.12 -10.09 4.92
CA VAL A 652 -9.01 -9.52 4.16
C VAL A 652 -9.24 -9.81 2.68
N GLY A 653 -9.79 -8.84 1.96
CA GLY A 653 -10.22 -9.00 0.57
C GLY A 653 -9.11 -8.78 -0.45
N VAL A 654 -9.32 -9.19 -1.70
CA VAL A 654 -8.51 -8.69 -2.82
C VAL A 654 -9.02 -7.32 -3.21
N TRP A 655 -8.14 -6.32 -3.32
CA TRP A 655 -8.47 -5.01 -3.91
C TRP A 655 -8.73 -5.16 -5.42
N ARG A 656 -9.93 -5.64 -5.78
CA ARG A 656 -10.35 -5.96 -7.16
C ARG A 656 -10.12 -4.80 -8.11
N ASP A 657 -10.48 -3.60 -7.65
CA ASP A 657 -10.32 -2.34 -8.38
C ASP A 657 -8.86 -1.94 -8.62
N CYS A 658 -7.89 -2.53 -7.91
CA CYS A 658 -6.47 -2.39 -8.23
C CYS A 658 -5.98 -3.55 -9.11
N TYR A 659 -6.13 -4.79 -8.63
CA TYR A 659 -5.45 -5.97 -9.21
C TYR A 659 -6.13 -6.55 -10.45
N LEU A 660 -7.46 -6.42 -10.59
CA LEU A 660 -8.22 -7.03 -11.69
C LEU A 660 -8.56 -6.05 -12.82
N ARG A 661 -7.99 -4.82 -12.80
CA ARG A 661 -8.23 -3.78 -13.82
C ARG A 661 -7.92 -4.23 -15.24
N GLY A 662 -6.91 -5.07 -15.42
CA GLY A 662 -6.51 -5.61 -16.71
C GLY A 662 -7.02 -7.03 -17.03
N ALA A 663 -7.80 -7.64 -16.14
CA ALA A 663 -8.16 -9.04 -16.26
C ALA A 663 -9.32 -9.23 -17.26
N LEU A 664 -8.98 -9.43 -18.54
CA LEU A 664 -9.93 -9.56 -19.67
C LEU A 664 -10.98 -10.69 -19.49
N HIS A 665 -10.72 -11.62 -18.58
CA HIS A 665 -11.57 -12.77 -18.22
C HIS A 665 -11.96 -12.82 -16.73
N ALA A 666 -11.83 -11.73 -15.94
CA ALA A 666 -12.26 -11.71 -14.53
C ALA A 666 -13.79 -11.69 -14.31
N GLN A 667 -14.52 -12.47 -15.11
CA GLN A 667 -15.90 -12.88 -14.84
C GLN A 667 -15.97 -13.99 -13.77
N ALA A 668 -14.84 -14.59 -13.37
CA ALA A 668 -14.74 -15.55 -12.26
C ALA A 668 -15.35 -15.05 -10.92
N PHE A 669 -15.53 -13.72 -10.76
CA PHE A 669 -16.21 -13.12 -9.61
C PHE A 669 -17.35 -12.17 -9.98
N SER A 670 -17.95 -12.29 -11.17
CA SER A 670 -19.18 -11.57 -11.54
C SER A 670 -20.45 -12.25 -11.02
N HIS A 671 -20.39 -12.85 -9.82
CA HIS A 671 -21.54 -12.81 -8.94
C HIS A 671 -21.59 -11.42 -8.30
N PRO A 672 -22.69 -10.66 -8.46
CA PRO A 672 -22.85 -9.44 -7.70
C PRO A 672 -23.02 -9.81 -6.22
N ILE A 673 -21.94 -9.75 -5.46
CA ILE A 673 -22.06 -9.32 -4.06
C ILE A 673 -22.54 -7.88 -4.19
N SER A 674 -23.85 -7.69 -4.04
CA SER A 674 -24.44 -6.37 -4.13
C SER A 674 -23.76 -5.48 -3.10
N LEU A 675 -23.40 -4.26 -3.50
CA LEU A 675 -22.87 -3.22 -2.59
C LEU A 675 -23.89 -2.81 -1.50
N SER A 676 -25.06 -3.46 -1.47
CA SER A 676 -26.16 -3.31 -0.52
C SER A 676 -26.44 -4.54 0.35
N THR A 677 -25.71 -5.65 0.20
CA THR A 677 -25.88 -6.85 1.04
C THR A 677 -24.71 -6.98 2.00
N GLN A 678 -24.99 -6.81 3.30
CA GLN A 678 -24.07 -7.12 4.39
C GLN A 678 -23.47 -8.52 4.19
N HIS A 679 -22.20 -8.66 4.56
CA HIS A 679 -21.49 -9.94 4.42
C HIS A 679 -22.22 -11.01 5.26
N PRO A 680 -22.30 -12.29 4.83
CA PRO A 680 -23.05 -13.31 5.57
C PRO A 680 -22.60 -13.48 7.03
N VAL A 681 -21.34 -13.16 7.34
CA VAL A 681 -20.81 -13.13 8.73
C VAL A 681 -21.32 -11.93 9.52
N GLU A 682 -21.55 -10.77 8.90
CA GLU A 682 -22.18 -9.60 9.53
C GLU A 682 -23.67 -9.86 9.78
N GLN A 683 -24.37 -10.48 8.82
CA GLN A 683 -25.75 -10.92 9.01
C GLN A 683 -25.86 -11.93 10.17
N LEU A 684 -24.96 -12.92 10.21
CA LEU A 684 -24.87 -13.87 11.34
C LEU A 684 -24.54 -13.17 12.66
N ALA A 685 -23.63 -12.19 12.68
CA ALA A 685 -23.31 -11.42 13.88
C ALA A 685 -24.52 -10.61 14.37
N TRP A 686 -25.29 -10.01 13.46
CA TRP A 686 -26.52 -9.28 13.76
C TRP A 686 -27.63 -10.20 14.26
N GLU A 687 -27.83 -11.37 13.65
CA GLU A 687 -28.78 -12.39 14.10
C GLU A 687 -28.40 -12.95 15.49
N VAL A 688 -27.12 -13.19 15.74
CA VAL A 688 -26.60 -13.61 17.06
C VAL A 688 -26.84 -12.52 18.11
N GLN A 689 -26.64 -11.25 17.79
CA GLN A 689 -26.93 -10.13 18.71
C GLN A 689 -28.44 -10.03 18.99
N GLN A 690 -29.30 -10.09 17.97
CA GLN A 690 -30.76 -10.11 18.12
C GLN A 690 -31.25 -11.26 19.03
N LEU A 691 -30.63 -12.44 18.94
CA LEU A 691 -30.93 -13.57 19.81
C LEU A 691 -30.44 -13.36 21.25
N ARG A 692 -29.26 -12.75 21.43
CA ARG A 692 -28.73 -12.35 22.76
C ARG A 692 -29.63 -11.32 23.44
N ASP A 693 -30.08 -10.30 22.71
CA ASP A 693 -30.94 -9.24 23.25
C ASP A 693 -32.31 -9.81 23.67
N LYS A 694 -32.89 -10.71 22.87
CA LYS A 694 -34.13 -11.44 23.23
C LYS A 694 -33.94 -12.33 24.47
N LEU A 695 -32.78 -12.98 24.60
CA LEU A 695 -32.44 -13.79 25.78
C LEU A 695 -32.25 -12.91 27.03
N ALA A 696 -31.64 -11.74 26.89
CA ALA A 696 -31.46 -10.76 27.98
C ALA A 696 -32.80 -10.19 28.46
N LEU A 697 -33.71 -9.85 27.54
CA LEU A 697 -35.06 -9.42 27.87
C LEU A 697 -35.85 -10.52 28.60
N ALA A 698 -35.76 -11.77 28.11
CA ALA A 698 -36.43 -12.93 28.70
C ALA A 698 -35.85 -13.40 30.05
N SER A 699 -34.64 -12.95 30.42
CA SER A 699 -33.97 -13.31 31.68
C SER A 699 -34.03 -12.21 32.75
N SER A 700 -34.66 -11.07 32.47
CA SER A 700 -34.89 -10.02 33.47
C SER A 700 -36.05 -10.39 34.43
N PRO A 701 -35.84 -10.44 35.76
CA PRO A 701 -36.91 -10.77 36.71
C PRO A 701 -37.80 -9.56 36.96
N THR A 702 -39.06 -9.65 36.54
CA THR A 702 -40.09 -8.61 36.76
C THR A 702 -40.44 -8.44 38.24
N LYS A 703 -39.84 -7.43 38.89
CA LYS A 703 -40.32 -6.89 40.18
C LYS A 703 -41.29 -5.73 39.94
N THR A 704 -42.58 -6.01 40.02
CA THR A 704 -43.64 -4.98 40.05
C THR A 704 -44.13 -4.76 41.48
N VAL A 705 -44.13 -3.51 41.94
CA VAL A 705 -44.81 -3.06 43.16
C VAL A 705 -45.73 -1.90 42.74
N PRO A 706 -47.03 -1.89 43.12
CA PRO A 706 -48.02 -1.06 42.44
C PRO A 706 -48.22 0.32 43.07
N ALA A 707 -48.50 1.32 42.22
CA ALA A 707 -49.09 2.60 42.62
C ALA A 707 -50.54 2.69 42.12
N LYS A 708 -51.47 3.08 43.00
CA LYS A 708 -52.92 3.09 42.76
C LYS A 708 -53.34 4.23 41.83
N THR A 709 -54.25 3.97 40.88
CA THR A 709 -55.31 4.93 40.49
C THR A 709 -56.57 4.16 40.04
N GLN A 710 -57.72 4.80 40.17
CA GLN A 710 -59.10 4.32 40.29
C GLN A 710 -59.67 3.32 39.25
N GLU A 711 -60.63 2.55 39.77
CA GLU A 711 -61.62 1.69 39.10
C GLU A 711 -62.66 2.51 38.28
N PRO A 712 -63.44 1.92 37.34
CA PRO A 712 -64.61 1.12 37.76
C PRO A 712 -64.94 -0.16 36.94
N ARG A 713 -65.14 -1.25 37.67
CA ARG A 713 -66.20 -2.29 37.54
C ARG A 713 -66.62 -2.81 36.14
N ARG A 714 -66.44 -4.12 35.91
CA ARG A 714 -67.50 -5.14 36.18
C ARG A 714 -67.08 -6.60 35.88
N ALA A 715 -67.65 -7.50 36.69
CA ALA A 715 -68.02 -8.90 36.41
C ALA A 715 -66.89 -9.93 36.10
N ASP A 716 -66.44 -10.59 37.16
CA ASP A 716 -66.65 -12.04 37.39
C ASP A 716 -66.55 -13.01 36.20
N SER A 717 -65.53 -13.88 36.20
CA SER A 717 -65.75 -15.26 36.64
C SER A 717 -64.44 -16.05 36.80
N ASN A 718 -64.27 -16.64 37.99
CA ASN A 718 -63.25 -17.65 38.29
C ASN A 718 -63.34 -18.85 37.32
N LEU A 719 -62.20 -19.46 36.96
CA LEU A 719 -61.86 -20.73 37.63
C LEU A 719 -60.34 -21.00 37.64
N ASN A 720 -59.96 -21.68 38.72
CA ASN A 720 -58.61 -22.01 39.14
C ASN A 720 -58.25 -23.44 38.68
N GLN A 721 -57.04 -23.93 39.03
CA GLN A 721 -56.59 -25.34 38.99
C GLN A 721 -56.14 -25.94 37.64
N ASN A 722 -55.14 -26.86 37.58
CA ASN A 722 -54.00 -27.13 38.47
C ASN A 722 -52.99 -28.09 37.77
N THR A 723 -51.77 -28.21 38.31
CA THR A 723 -50.88 -29.40 38.27
C THR A 723 -50.46 -30.05 36.94
N ASN A 724 -49.17 -29.87 36.64
CA ASN A 724 -48.12 -30.91 36.59
C ASN A 724 -48.11 -32.09 35.58
N ASN A 725 -46.91 -32.22 34.99
CA ASN A 725 -46.12 -33.44 34.74
C ASN A 725 -46.10 -34.14 33.36
N SER A 726 -44.89 -34.10 32.79
CA SER A 726 -44.13 -35.22 32.18
C SER A 726 -44.57 -35.88 30.87
N THR A 727 -43.85 -35.49 29.80
CA THR A 727 -43.05 -36.37 28.91
C THR A 727 -43.73 -37.29 27.87
N PHE A 728 -43.12 -37.27 26.67
CA PHE A 728 -43.04 -38.29 25.60
C PHE A 728 -43.85 -38.12 24.28
N LEU A 729 -43.05 -38.16 23.20
CA LEU A 729 -43.28 -38.65 21.82
C LEU A 729 -44.11 -37.84 20.79
N PHE A 730 -43.57 -37.85 19.56
CA PHE A 730 -44.14 -37.39 18.29
C PHE A 730 -45.46 -38.12 17.93
N PRO A 731 -46.37 -37.54 17.11
CA PRO A 731 -46.29 -37.79 15.66
C PRO A 731 -46.77 -36.65 14.73
N ALA A 732 -46.68 -36.89 13.42
CA ALA A 732 -47.01 -35.94 12.34
C ALA A 732 -48.51 -35.88 11.98
N SER A 733 -48.95 -34.79 11.33
CA SER A 733 -50.12 -34.80 10.43
C SER A 733 -50.05 -33.69 9.35
N ARG A 734 -50.74 -33.94 8.24
CA ARG A 734 -50.85 -33.20 6.95
C ARG A 734 -52.33 -33.39 6.50
N PRO A 735 -52.81 -32.82 5.37
CA PRO A 735 -52.85 -31.46 4.82
C PRO A 735 -54.32 -30.91 4.90
N PRO A 736 -54.79 -29.99 4.01
CA PRO A 736 -55.29 -30.42 2.67
C PRO A 736 -54.92 -29.49 1.48
N GLY A 737 -55.07 -30.00 0.25
CA GLY A 737 -55.11 -29.22 -1.02
C GLY A 737 -56.56 -28.76 -1.35
N PRO A 738 -56.94 -28.36 -2.60
CA PRO A 738 -56.39 -28.72 -3.94
C PRO A 738 -55.95 -27.45 -4.75
N VAL A 739 -55.61 -27.38 -6.05
CA VAL A 739 -56.14 -27.94 -7.33
C VAL A 739 -55.01 -28.10 -8.38
N ALA A 740 -55.24 -28.85 -9.46
CA ALA A 740 -54.22 -29.38 -10.38
C ALA A 740 -54.16 -28.75 -11.79
N SER A 741 -53.04 -28.95 -12.49
CA SER A 741 -52.98 -29.14 -13.95
C SER A 741 -51.79 -30.05 -14.35
N ARG A 742 -52.01 -31.01 -15.25
CA ARG A 742 -51.03 -32.04 -15.68
C ARG A 742 -50.39 -31.71 -17.04
N THR A 743 -49.14 -32.14 -17.26
CA THR A 743 -48.67 -32.79 -18.51
C THR A 743 -47.47 -33.71 -18.22
N THR A 744 -47.35 -34.81 -18.96
CA THR A 744 -46.37 -35.91 -18.78
C THR A 744 -45.49 -36.13 -20.01
N PRO A 745 -44.34 -36.81 -19.86
CA PRO A 745 -43.86 -37.79 -20.85
C PRO A 745 -43.67 -39.21 -20.24
N PRO A 746 -43.54 -40.27 -21.07
CA PRO A 746 -43.71 -41.68 -20.64
C PRO A 746 -42.42 -42.46 -20.31
N ILE A 747 -42.61 -43.69 -19.81
CA ILE A 747 -41.59 -44.66 -19.34
C ILE A 747 -41.66 -45.96 -20.16
N SER A 748 -40.52 -46.63 -20.36
CA SER A 748 -40.40 -48.09 -20.54
C SER A 748 -38.98 -48.54 -20.10
N ASN A 749 -38.82 -49.37 -19.04
CA ASN A 749 -38.83 -50.86 -19.00
C ASN A 749 -37.59 -51.50 -19.67
N LEU A 750 -36.91 -52.56 -19.17
CA LEU A 750 -37.01 -53.44 -17.97
C LEU A 750 -35.64 -54.17 -17.72
N GLN A 751 -35.46 -54.88 -16.59
CA GLN A 751 -34.27 -55.67 -16.15
C GLN A 751 -34.31 -57.17 -16.63
N PRO A 752 -33.57 -58.21 -16.11
CA PRO A 752 -32.23 -58.38 -15.45
C PRO A 752 -31.36 -59.64 -15.89
N ARG A 753 -30.16 -59.82 -15.28
CA ARG A 753 -29.48 -61.10 -14.78
C ARG A 753 -28.61 -62.06 -15.66
N VAL A 754 -27.27 -61.99 -15.49
CA VAL A 754 -26.21 -62.98 -15.01
C VAL A 754 -26.45 -64.52 -15.10
N PRO A 755 -25.44 -65.48 -15.14
CA PRO A 755 -24.01 -65.59 -15.61
C PRO A 755 -23.85 -66.74 -16.70
N PRO A 756 -22.94 -67.77 -16.71
CA PRO A 756 -21.53 -67.98 -16.27
C PRO A 756 -20.54 -68.69 -17.28
N ALA A 757 -19.23 -68.68 -16.94
CA ALA A 757 -18.12 -69.62 -17.32
C ALA A 757 -17.73 -69.75 -18.84
N ARG A 758 -16.47 -69.90 -19.26
CA ARG A 758 -15.12 -70.19 -18.67
C ARG A 758 -14.07 -69.38 -19.51
N SER A 759 -12.74 -69.36 -19.34
CA SER A 759 -11.74 -70.11 -18.53
C SER A 759 -10.46 -69.25 -18.26
N ARG A 760 -9.24 -69.81 -18.37
CA ARG A 760 -7.87 -69.25 -18.15
C ARG A 760 -6.88 -70.16 -18.95
N PRO A 761 -5.52 -69.96 -19.02
CA PRO A 761 -4.57 -69.32 -18.08
C PRO A 761 -3.54 -68.34 -18.75
N GLY A 762 -2.59 -67.71 -18.06
CA GLY A 762 -2.40 -67.54 -16.60
C GLY A 762 -1.06 -66.86 -16.22
N HIS A 763 -0.96 -66.51 -14.92
CA HIS A 763 0.23 -66.59 -14.05
C HIS A 763 1.47 -65.69 -14.31
N ARG A 764 2.12 -65.10 -13.28
CA ARG A 764 1.80 -65.02 -11.82
C ARG A 764 2.67 -63.96 -11.09
N ASP A 765 2.11 -63.36 -10.02
CA ASP A 765 2.64 -62.97 -8.68
C ASP A 765 4.12 -62.53 -8.47
N SER A 766 4.52 -61.71 -7.47
CA SER A 766 3.92 -61.24 -6.20
C SER A 766 4.63 -59.94 -5.74
N SER A 767 4.00 -58.91 -5.12
CA SER A 767 3.44 -58.80 -3.75
C SER A 767 4.51 -58.83 -2.63
N LYS A 768 4.53 -58.01 -1.54
CA LYS A 768 3.49 -57.15 -0.89
C LYS A 768 4.07 -56.39 0.35
N HIS A 769 3.39 -55.31 0.83
CA HIS A 769 3.32 -54.81 2.25
C HIS A 769 4.61 -54.27 2.97
N THR A 770 4.62 -53.44 4.05
CA THR A 770 3.65 -52.57 4.78
C THR A 770 4.36 -51.70 5.87
N PHE A 771 3.98 -50.40 6.02
CA PHE A 771 3.96 -49.48 7.20
C PHE A 771 5.06 -49.40 8.33
N LEU A 772 5.48 -48.13 8.58
CA LEU A 772 5.67 -47.38 9.87
C LEU A 772 6.87 -47.53 10.87
N PHE A 773 7.35 -46.32 11.28
CA PHE A 773 7.97 -45.83 12.56
C PHE A 773 9.12 -46.58 13.28
N GLY A 774 10.17 -45.83 13.67
CA GLY A 774 11.05 -46.16 14.81
C GLY A 774 12.50 -45.63 14.80
N HIS A 775 12.78 -44.55 15.54
CA HIS A 775 14.12 -44.14 16.03
C HIS A 775 14.54 -45.01 17.26
N PRO A 776 15.71 -44.81 17.93
CA PRO A 776 17.09 -44.43 17.51
C PRO A 776 18.18 -45.35 18.17
N SER A 777 19.48 -45.13 17.93
CA SER A 777 20.54 -45.10 18.98
C SER A 777 21.97 -44.79 18.48
N SER A 778 22.73 -44.13 19.37
CA SER A 778 24.20 -43.90 19.46
C SER A 778 25.14 -44.94 18.83
N SER A 779 26.38 -44.61 18.40
CA SER A 779 27.42 -43.95 19.23
C SER A 779 28.52 -43.18 18.46
N GLU A 780 29.43 -42.57 19.22
CA GLU A 780 30.36 -41.50 18.83
C GLU A 780 31.65 -41.96 18.11
N SER A 781 32.16 -41.12 17.21
CA SER A 781 33.59 -40.72 17.21
C SER A 781 33.84 -39.49 16.31
N ARG A 782 34.60 -38.55 16.85
CA ARG A 782 35.26 -37.39 16.20
C ARG A 782 36.79 -37.62 16.26
N PRO A 783 37.70 -36.85 15.60
CA PRO A 783 37.50 -35.51 15.03
C PRO A 783 38.14 -35.22 13.64
N ASP A 784 37.99 -33.95 13.19
CA ASP A 784 38.89 -33.13 12.34
C ASP A 784 39.32 -33.57 10.92
N GLN A 785 38.91 -32.83 9.87
CA GLN A 785 39.64 -31.64 9.38
C GLN A 785 38.89 -30.89 8.25
N ARG A 786 39.33 -29.64 7.96
CA ARG A 786 38.74 -28.68 7.01
C ARG A 786 39.18 -28.97 5.57
N TYR A 787 38.32 -28.68 4.58
CA TYR A 787 38.76 -28.47 3.19
C TYR A 787 38.02 -27.31 2.49
N LEU A 788 38.81 -26.43 1.87
CA LEU A 788 38.41 -25.41 0.88
C LEU A 788 38.63 -25.99 -0.53
N PRO A 789 37.82 -25.64 -1.54
CA PRO A 789 38.16 -25.85 -2.94
C PRO A 789 38.78 -24.59 -3.58
N THR A 790 39.84 -24.78 -4.37
CA THR A 790 40.59 -23.76 -5.13
C THR A 790 39.98 -23.48 -6.51
N PRO A 791 40.32 -22.34 -7.15
CA PRO A 791 39.73 -21.93 -8.43
C PRO A 791 40.42 -22.59 -9.64
N ASN A 792 39.68 -22.76 -10.74
CA ASN A 792 40.20 -23.37 -11.97
C ASN A 792 40.25 -22.37 -13.13
N ASN A 793 41.39 -22.31 -13.83
CA ASN A 793 41.63 -21.43 -14.98
C ASN A 793 41.22 -22.11 -16.29
N ASN A 794 40.55 -21.37 -17.19
CA ASN A 794 40.85 -21.24 -18.64
C ASN A 794 39.61 -20.85 -19.48
N ALA A 795 39.65 -19.68 -20.14
CA ALA A 795 39.40 -19.54 -21.60
C ALA A 795 39.36 -18.07 -22.10
N LYS A 796 40.40 -17.68 -22.85
CA LYS A 796 40.43 -16.81 -24.06
C LYS A 796 39.57 -15.52 -24.12
N LEU A 797 40.26 -14.37 -24.10
CA LEU A 797 39.81 -13.06 -24.60
C LEU A 797 40.00 -12.90 -26.13
N PRO A 798 39.15 -12.12 -26.82
CA PRO A 798 39.47 -11.49 -28.10
C PRO A 798 40.04 -10.07 -27.93
N LYS A 799 40.85 -9.61 -28.90
CA LYS A 799 41.49 -8.28 -28.93
C LYS A 799 40.57 -7.19 -29.49
N SER A 800 40.70 -5.96 -29.01
CA SER A 800 40.46 -4.76 -29.83
C SER A 800 41.34 -3.59 -29.33
N ASN A 801 41.82 -2.76 -30.26
CA ASN A 801 42.81 -1.71 -30.01
C ASN A 801 42.18 -0.39 -29.56
N GLY A 802 42.92 0.39 -28.77
CA GLY A 802 42.69 1.82 -28.52
C GLY A 802 44.03 2.53 -28.30
N PRO A 803 44.26 3.75 -28.83
CA PRO A 803 45.60 4.35 -28.89
C PRO A 803 45.97 5.12 -27.61
N SER A 804 47.27 5.16 -27.32
CA SER A 804 47.87 6.01 -26.28
C SER A 804 48.08 7.44 -26.80
N LEU A 805 47.55 8.43 -26.07
CA LEU A 805 47.99 9.82 -26.16
C LEU A 805 49.22 10.03 -25.27
N GLY A 806 50.22 10.71 -25.82
CA GLY A 806 51.34 11.32 -25.10
C GLY A 806 51.57 12.72 -25.68
N SER A 807 52.06 13.63 -24.84
CA SER A 807 52.05 15.11 -24.95
C SER A 807 50.65 15.74 -24.96
#